data_AF-A0A522ZN34-F1
#
_entry.id   AF-A0A522ZN34-F1
#
_cell.length_a   1.000
_cell.length_b   1.000
_cell.length_c   1.000
_cell.angle_alpha   90.00
_cell.angle_beta   90.00
_cell.angle_gamma   90.00
#
_symmetry.space_group_name_H-M   'P 1'
#
loop_
_entity.id
_entity.type
_entity.pdbx_description
1 polymer ?
#
loop_
_entity_poly.entity_id
_entity_poly.type
_entity_poly.pdbx_seq_one_letter_code
_entity_poly.pdbx_strand_id
1 'polypeptide(L)'
;MDTDLTRFHAAFFEESFENVDVMEQALVALDPATAVDPETVNTIFRAAHSIKGGAATFGFTAVADFTHHLESLLDAARSGSKALDPDTVNLLLEAVDVVRALLGAARDGDPFDPATATGVQTRLAAALTSASTGAGASPAVSPVPAASTTSYSIHFVPNADLFRTGNEPLHILRDLQTLGPTEVEAELDALPALDELEPETSYLGWRITLHAACPEQTVRDIFAWVEDDCTLDIQPLADTSPMAATEPRPSAITTPATAPAKTPAPPPHIAPAVHHAEGTSIRVQTSKIDALMNLVGELVITQAMLSQLGSQLDPVRDEKLLAGLGQLDRQTRLLQEAVMSTRMLPVANVFSRFPRIVHDLAGKLGKEVELVTTGEETELDKSVIEKITDPLTHLVRNSLDHGIETAGERIAAGKPEIGTIHLSASHEGGHIVIRVADDGRGLDREHILAKAHEKGMAVSDTMPDKEVWALVFAPGFSTSEHVTELSGRGVGMDVVRRNVQALSGQIDVESHPGKGATVTIRLPLTLAILDGMLVRVGAEIFIVPLNVIVESMQPHPDQLSTVMHEGRIVRVRGEHAPLIALHRLFGIPDALDDPTRGILVIVEAAGQKVALLVDELVGQQQVVIKSLETNYRRVPCVSGATILGDGRVSLILDAGQLVQSTRLAAAA
;
A
#
# COMPACT_ATOMS: atom_id res chain seq x y z
N MET A 1 22.14 -8.74 36.11
CA MET A 1 21.32 -7.64 35.58
C MET A 1 20.33 -8.31 34.67
N ASP A 2 19.06 -8.39 35.05
CA ASP A 2 18.01 -8.79 34.10
C ASP A 2 17.87 -7.65 33.11
N THR A 3 18.35 -7.87 31.89
CA THR A 3 18.10 -6.98 30.76
C THR A 3 16.60 -6.98 30.53
N ASP A 4 15.95 -5.83 30.67
CA ASP A 4 14.51 -5.67 30.43
C ASP A 4 14.21 -5.88 28.93
N LEU A 5 14.02 -7.15 28.55
CA LEU A 5 13.74 -7.61 27.18
C LEU A 5 12.46 -7.01 26.60
N THR A 6 11.58 -6.47 27.47
CA THR A 6 10.34 -5.79 27.10
C THR A 6 10.57 -4.62 26.13
N ARG A 7 11.73 -3.94 26.21
CA ARG A 7 12.05 -2.82 25.30
C ARG A 7 12.24 -3.24 23.84
N PHE A 8 12.51 -4.52 23.59
CA PHE A 8 12.76 -5.06 22.25
C PHE A 8 11.53 -5.76 21.65
N HIS A 9 10.46 -5.94 22.42
CA HIS A 9 9.22 -6.56 21.92
C HIS A 9 8.66 -5.82 20.70
N ALA A 10 8.71 -4.48 20.71
CA ALA A 10 8.20 -3.68 19.60
C ALA A 10 8.93 -3.98 18.29
N ALA A 11 10.27 -4.09 18.33
CA ALA A 11 11.08 -4.42 17.17
C ALA A 11 10.83 -5.87 16.70
N PHE A 12 10.76 -6.82 17.63
CA PHE A 12 10.44 -8.21 17.33
C PHE A 12 9.07 -8.36 16.63
N PHE A 13 8.03 -7.68 17.13
CA PHE A 13 6.72 -7.76 16.49
C PHE A 13 6.72 -7.14 15.10
N GLU A 14 7.37 -5.99 14.92
CA GLU A 14 7.52 -5.34 13.61
C GLU A 14 8.21 -6.28 12.61
N GLU A 15 9.37 -6.84 12.98
CA GLU A 15 10.11 -7.80 12.17
C GLU A 15 9.33 -9.10 11.90
N SER A 16 8.58 -9.59 12.89
CA SER A 16 7.75 -10.78 12.71
C SER A 16 6.61 -10.53 11.73
N PHE A 17 5.96 -9.37 11.79
CA PHE A 17 4.92 -9.02 10.82
C PHE A 17 5.49 -8.84 9.41
N GLU A 18 6.68 -8.25 9.26
CA GLU A 18 7.40 -8.18 7.99
C GLU A 18 7.68 -9.59 7.43
N ASN A 19 8.17 -10.52 8.26
CA ASN A 19 8.41 -11.90 7.85
C ASN A 19 7.10 -12.63 7.46
N VAL A 20 6.00 -12.40 8.17
CA VAL A 20 4.68 -12.94 7.79
C VAL A 20 4.25 -12.40 6.43
N ASP A 21 4.45 -11.11 6.15
CA ASP A 21 4.16 -10.50 4.85
C ASP A 21 5.00 -11.13 3.72
N VAL A 22 6.29 -11.38 3.97
CA VAL A 22 7.19 -12.07 3.02
C VAL A 22 6.70 -13.49 2.70
N MET A 23 6.33 -14.25 3.72
CA MET A 23 5.79 -15.61 3.54
C MET A 23 4.51 -15.60 2.71
N GLU A 24 3.60 -14.67 3.01
CA GLU A 24 2.32 -14.54 2.31
C GLU A 24 2.53 -14.23 0.82
N GLN A 25 3.38 -13.25 0.51
CA GLN A 25 3.67 -12.86 -0.88
C GLN A 25 4.32 -14.00 -1.66
N ALA A 26 5.31 -14.67 -1.07
CA ALA A 26 6.00 -15.77 -1.71
C ALA A 26 5.07 -16.98 -1.94
N LEU A 27 4.16 -17.28 -1.01
CA LEU A 27 3.16 -18.35 -1.18
C LEU A 27 2.14 -18.05 -2.28
N VAL A 28 1.70 -16.80 -2.41
CA VAL A 28 0.73 -16.40 -3.45
C VAL A 28 1.36 -16.34 -4.83
N ALA A 29 2.66 -16.03 -4.91
CA ALA A 29 3.42 -16.05 -6.15
C ALA A 29 3.68 -17.47 -6.69
N LEU A 30 3.45 -18.52 -5.88
CA LEU A 30 3.55 -19.89 -6.35
C LEU A 30 2.41 -20.20 -7.33
N ASP A 31 2.76 -20.42 -8.59
CA ASP A 31 1.85 -20.96 -9.59
C ASP A 31 1.82 -22.50 -9.47
N PRO A 32 0.67 -23.12 -9.14
CA PRO A 32 0.57 -24.57 -9.00
C PRO A 32 0.76 -25.34 -10.31
N ALA A 33 0.71 -24.67 -11.47
CA ALA A 33 0.88 -25.27 -12.79
C ALA A 33 2.34 -25.31 -13.26
N THR A 34 3.25 -24.60 -12.60
CA THR A 34 4.69 -24.56 -12.92
C THR A 34 5.53 -25.26 -11.85
N ALA A 35 6.75 -25.68 -12.24
CA ALA A 35 7.67 -26.29 -11.29
C ALA A 35 8.04 -25.26 -10.22
N VAL A 36 7.75 -25.59 -8.96
CA VAL A 36 8.05 -24.77 -7.79
C VAL A 36 9.53 -24.42 -7.78
N ASP A 37 9.82 -23.12 -7.79
CA ASP A 37 11.16 -22.60 -7.66
C ASP A 37 11.72 -22.86 -6.23
N PRO A 38 12.85 -23.56 -6.08
CA PRO A 38 13.45 -23.83 -4.78
C PRO A 38 13.80 -22.57 -3.98
N GLU A 39 14.13 -21.46 -4.64
CA GLU A 39 14.48 -20.19 -3.98
C GLU A 39 13.27 -19.56 -3.27
N THR A 40 12.09 -19.65 -3.90
CA THR A 40 10.82 -19.22 -3.30
C THR A 40 10.48 -20.02 -2.03
N VAL A 41 10.66 -21.36 -2.04
CA VAL A 41 10.44 -22.21 -0.85
C VAL A 41 11.41 -21.87 0.27
N ASN A 42 12.68 -21.61 -0.07
CA ASN A 42 13.70 -21.21 0.90
C ASN A 42 13.38 -19.85 1.54
N THR A 43 12.84 -18.90 0.78
CA THR A 43 12.40 -17.59 1.28
C THR A 43 11.31 -17.74 2.33
N ILE A 44 10.28 -18.55 2.05
CA ILE A 44 9.19 -18.83 2.99
C ILE A 44 9.71 -19.52 4.25
N PHE A 45 10.62 -20.49 4.09
CA PHE A 45 11.24 -21.21 5.22
C PHE A 45 12.05 -20.27 6.13
N ARG A 46 12.86 -19.38 5.57
CA ARG A 46 13.68 -18.41 6.34
C ARG A 46 12.81 -17.50 7.21
N ALA A 47 11.75 -16.95 6.63
CA ALA A 47 10.82 -16.10 7.35
C ALA A 47 10.12 -16.84 8.49
N ALA A 48 9.65 -18.08 8.26
CA ALA A 48 9.09 -18.93 9.31
C ALA A 48 10.11 -19.23 10.42
N HIS A 49 11.34 -19.57 10.04
CA HIS A 49 12.41 -19.88 10.99
C HIS A 49 12.78 -18.68 11.87
N SER A 50 12.87 -17.48 11.28
CA SER A 50 13.13 -16.23 12.01
C SER A 50 12.04 -15.93 13.04
N ILE A 51 10.76 -16.04 12.64
CA ILE A 51 9.62 -15.85 13.56
C ILE A 51 9.68 -16.84 14.73
N LYS A 52 9.98 -18.12 14.48
CA LYS A 52 10.13 -19.13 15.53
C LYS A 52 11.25 -18.75 16.50
N GLY A 53 12.42 -18.40 15.98
CA GLY A 53 13.60 -18.05 16.78
C GLY A 53 13.38 -16.81 17.67
N GLY A 54 12.82 -15.75 17.10
CA GLY A 54 12.45 -14.55 17.86
C GLY A 54 11.37 -14.85 18.91
N ALA A 55 10.31 -15.58 18.54
CA ALA A 55 9.23 -15.93 19.45
C ALA A 55 9.72 -16.76 20.66
N ALA A 56 10.61 -17.72 20.43
CA ALA A 56 11.21 -18.52 21.49
C ALA A 56 12.08 -17.67 22.43
N THR A 57 12.83 -16.71 21.88
CA THR A 57 13.72 -15.80 22.62
C THR A 57 12.94 -14.86 23.56
N PHE A 58 11.81 -14.33 23.10
CA PHE A 58 10.97 -13.42 23.88
C PHE A 58 9.87 -14.13 24.70
N GLY A 59 9.84 -15.46 24.70
CA GLY A 59 8.91 -16.25 25.52
C GLY A 59 7.48 -16.36 24.98
N PHE A 60 7.26 -16.06 23.70
CA PHE A 60 5.96 -16.23 23.01
C PHE A 60 5.77 -17.68 22.55
N THR A 61 5.58 -18.60 23.49
CA THR A 61 5.56 -20.05 23.25
C THR A 61 4.50 -20.47 22.23
N ALA A 62 3.28 -19.90 22.29
CA ALA A 62 2.21 -20.23 21.36
C ALA A 62 2.58 -19.93 19.89
N VAL A 63 3.32 -18.83 19.65
CA VAL A 63 3.83 -18.47 18.32
C VAL A 63 4.94 -19.43 17.92
N ALA A 64 5.93 -19.67 18.80
CA ALA A 64 7.05 -20.57 18.52
C ALA A 64 6.59 -22.01 18.18
N ASP A 65 5.66 -22.56 18.98
CA ASP A 65 5.13 -23.90 18.81
C ASP A 65 4.34 -24.04 17.49
N PHE A 66 3.51 -23.06 17.16
CA PHE A 66 2.75 -23.08 15.90
C PHE A 66 3.66 -22.98 14.68
N THR A 67 4.62 -22.04 14.70
CA THR A 67 5.55 -21.82 13.58
C THR A 67 6.45 -23.03 13.35
N HIS A 68 6.77 -23.81 14.38
CA HIS A 68 7.50 -25.08 14.23
C HIS A 68 6.75 -26.12 13.37
N HIS A 69 5.42 -26.22 13.48
CA HIS A 69 4.63 -27.11 12.62
C HIS A 69 4.64 -26.67 11.16
N LEU A 70 4.60 -25.36 10.94
CA LEU A 70 4.69 -24.74 9.62
C LEU A 70 6.06 -25.01 8.98
N GLU A 71 7.13 -24.78 9.73
CA GLU A 71 8.51 -25.05 9.33
C GLU A 71 8.74 -26.52 8.98
N SER A 72 8.16 -27.45 9.74
CA SER A 72 8.27 -28.89 9.46
C SER A 72 7.70 -29.25 8.08
N LEU A 73 6.53 -28.70 7.71
CA LEU A 73 5.92 -28.94 6.40
C LEU A 73 6.73 -28.29 5.27
N LEU A 74 7.27 -27.09 5.50
CA LEU A 74 8.14 -26.40 4.55
C LEU A 74 9.48 -27.13 4.37
N ASP A 75 10.03 -27.75 5.41
CA ASP A 75 11.25 -28.57 5.31
C ASP A 75 11.02 -29.84 4.48
N ALA A 76 9.84 -30.47 4.63
CA ALA A 76 9.44 -31.59 3.78
C ALA A 76 9.30 -31.17 2.31
N ALA A 77 8.76 -29.98 2.04
CA ALA A 77 8.70 -29.42 0.69
C ALA A 77 10.10 -29.11 0.13
N ARG A 78 10.97 -28.50 0.95
CA ARG A 78 12.35 -28.14 0.60
C ARG A 78 13.22 -29.35 0.27
N SER A 79 13.07 -30.43 1.02
CA SER A 79 13.77 -31.71 0.79
C SER A 79 13.22 -32.52 -0.40
N GLY A 80 12.18 -32.02 -1.08
CA GLY A 80 11.50 -32.73 -2.17
C GLY A 80 10.69 -33.95 -1.71
N SER A 81 10.49 -34.12 -0.40
CA SER A 81 9.72 -35.24 0.16
C SER A 81 8.19 -35.00 0.13
N LYS A 82 7.75 -33.74 -0.05
CA LYS A 82 6.36 -33.34 -0.24
C LYS A 82 6.24 -32.38 -1.43
N ALA A 83 5.27 -32.58 -2.31
CA ALA A 83 4.94 -31.61 -3.36
C ALA A 83 4.03 -30.50 -2.81
N LEU A 84 4.26 -29.25 -3.23
CA LEU A 84 3.36 -28.13 -2.94
C LEU A 84 2.23 -28.11 -3.99
N ASP A 85 1.18 -28.87 -3.74
CA ASP A 85 -0.06 -28.82 -4.51
C ASP A 85 -0.96 -27.64 -4.05
N PRO A 86 -2.00 -27.26 -4.83
CA PRO A 86 -2.89 -26.14 -4.46
C PRO A 86 -3.49 -26.26 -3.06
N ASP A 87 -3.83 -27.48 -2.62
CA ASP A 87 -4.40 -27.72 -1.29
C ASP A 87 -3.37 -27.46 -0.18
N THR A 88 -2.11 -27.82 -0.42
CA THR A 88 -1.00 -27.56 0.50
C THR A 88 -0.66 -26.07 0.54
N VAL A 89 -0.65 -25.37 -0.60
CA VAL A 89 -0.42 -23.91 -0.64
C VAL A 89 -1.52 -23.16 0.11
N ASN A 90 -2.79 -23.52 -0.11
CA ASN A 90 -3.91 -22.94 0.64
C ASN A 90 -3.79 -23.20 2.15
N LEU A 91 -3.40 -24.41 2.55
CA LEU A 91 -3.15 -24.73 3.96
C LEU A 91 -2.00 -23.90 4.56
N LEU A 92 -0.93 -23.64 3.79
CA LEU A 92 0.17 -22.78 4.23
C LEU A 92 -0.29 -21.31 4.38
N LEU A 93 -1.14 -20.81 3.48
CA LEU A 93 -1.75 -19.47 3.60
C LEU A 93 -2.65 -19.36 4.84
N GLU A 94 -3.47 -20.38 5.11
CA GLU A 94 -4.25 -20.46 6.36
C GLU A 94 -3.34 -20.46 7.61
N ALA A 95 -2.20 -21.14 7.54
CA ALA A 95 -1.24 -21.17 8.64
C ALA A 95 -0.57 -19.80 8.86
N VAL A 96 -0.24 -19.07 7.80
CA VAL A 96 0.26 -17.69 7.86
C VAL A 96 -0.72 -16.77 8.58
N ASP A 97 -2.03 -16.91 8.33
CA ASP A 97 -3.06 -16.13 9.05
C ASP A 97 -3.07 -16.42 10.55
N VAL A 98 -2.93 -17.69 10.92
CA VAL A 98 -2.87 -18.10 12.33
C VAL A 98 -1.62 -17.53 13.00
N VAL A 99 -0.46 -17.56 12.35
CA VAL A 99 0.77 -16.91 12.86
C VAL A 99 0.55 -15.41 13.06
N ARG A 100 -0.04 -14.72 12.07
CA ARG A 100 -0.35 -13.29 12.16
C ARG A 100 -1.27 -12.98 13.34
N ALA A 101 -2.31 -13.79 13.53
CA ALA A 101 -3.28 -13.61 14.60
C ALA A 101 -2.68 -13.91 15.99
N LEU A 102 -1.83 -14.93 16.10
CA LEU A 102 -1.09 -15.23 17.33
C LEU A 102 -0.12 -14.10 17.71
N LEU A 103 0.61 -13.55 16.74
CA LEU A 103 1.49 -12.39 16.94
C LEU A 103 0.70 -11.14 17.37
N GLY A 104 -0.45 -10.88 16.75
CA GLY A 104 -1.33 -9.77 17.12
C GLY A 104 -1.85 -9.90 18.56
N ALA A 105 -2.36 -11.07 18.92
CA ALA A 105 -2.83 -11.35 20.28
C ALA A 105 -1.69 -11.22 21.31
N ALA A 106 -0.48 -11.71 21.00
CA ALA A 106 0.68 -11.58 21.85
C ALA A 106 1.16 -10.12 22.04
N ARG A 107 1.05 -9.29 21.01
CA ARG A 107 1.39 -7.85 21.06
C ARG A 107 0.38 -7.05 21.87
N ASP A 108 -0.91 -7.27 21.61
CA ASP A 108 -2.00 -6.46 22.14
C ASP A 108 -2.48 -6.98 23.53
N GLY A 109 -2.03 -8.17 23.94
CA GLY A 109 -2.40 -8.81 25.20
C GLY A 109 -3.79 -9.45 25.19
N ASP A 110 -4.36 -9.65 24.00
CA ASP A 110 -5.70 -10.17 23.81
C ASP A 110 -5.75 -11.70 23.90
N PRO A 111 -6.87 -12.28 24.37
CA PRO A 111 -7.05 -13.73 24.37
C PRO A 111 -7.21 -14.25 22.93
N PHE A 112 -6.33 -15.18 22.54
CA PHE A 112 -6.45 -15.92 21.28
C PHE A 112 -7.20 -17.24 21.50
N ASP A 113 -8.14 -17.59 20.62
CA ASP A 113 -8.87 -18.86 20.67
C ASP A 113 -7.99 -20.04 20.24
N PRO A 114 -7.57 -20.95 21.15
CA PRO A 114 -6.68 -22.06 20.83
C PRO A 114 -7.29 -23.05 19.83
N ALA A 115 -8.62 -23.11 19.70
CA ALA A 115 -9.30 -24.03 18.80
C ALA A 115 -8.97 -23.75 17.32
N THR A 116 -8.81 -22.48 16.96
CA THR A 116 -8.47 -22.05 15.59
C THR A 116 -7.07 -22.52 15.21
N ALA A 117 -6.07 -22.31 16.09
CA ALA A 117 -4.71 -22.79 15.86
C ALA A 117 -4.63 -24.33 15.85
N THR A 118 -5.34 -25.00 16.75
CA THR A 118 -5.34 -26.47 16.86
C THR A 118 -5.90 -27.14 15.60
N GLY A 119 -6.94 -26.55 15.00
CA GLY A 119 -7.53 -27.04 13.74
C GLY A 119 -6.54 -27.03 12.58
N VAL A 120 -5.82 -25.91 12.40
CA VAL A 120 -4.79 -25.78 11.36
C VAL A 120 -3.56 -26.64 11.66
N GLN A 121 -3.09 -26.69 12.91
CA GLN A 121 -1.99 -27.58 13.33
C GLN A 121 -2.28 -29.05 12.99
N THR A 122 -3.51 -29.51 13.23
CA THR A 122 -3.89 -30.90 12.93
C THR A 122 -3.83 -31.17 11.43
N ARG A 123 -4.28 -30.22 10.60
CA ARG A 123 -4.20 -30.32 9.13
C ARG A 123 -2.76 -30.27 8.63
N LEU A 124 -1.90 -29.43 9.20
CA LEU A 124 -0.45 -29.38 8.88
C LEU A 124 0.23 -30.72 9.19
N ALA A 125 -0.04 -31.31 10.36
CA ALA A 125 0.49 -32.62 10.74
C ALA A 125 -0.05 -33.76 9.84
N ALA A 126 -1.32 -33.68 9.42
CA ALA A 126 -1.90 -34.63 8.46
C ALA A 126 -1.28 -34.48 7.05
N ALA A 127 -0.99 -33.26 6.62
CA ALA A 127 -0.31 -32.98 5.35
C ALA A 127 1.13 -33.55 5.33
N LEU A 128 1.84 -33.47 6.46
CA LEU A 128 3.17 -34.08 6.65
C LEU A 128 3.17 -35.62 6.58
N THR A 129 2.14 -36.26 7.15
CA THR A 129 2.05 -37.73 7.22
C THR A 129 1.43 -38.37 5.98
N SER A 130 0.72 -37.61 5.16
CA SER A 130 0.20 -38.05 3.85
C SER A 130 1.29 -38.08 2.77
N ALA A 131 2.26 -38.97 2.95
CA ALA A 131 3.18 -39.37 1.88
C ALA A 131 2.49 -40.41 0.97
N SER A 132 2.26 -40.02 -0.29
CA SER A 132 2.14 -40.88 -1.49
C SER A 132 1.20 -42.11 -1.41
N THR A 133 -0.06 -41.91 -1.80
CA THR A 133 -0.85 -42.98 -2.46
C THR A 133 -1.22 -42.55 -3.89
N GLY A 134 -0.22 -42.57 -4.77
CA GLY A 134 -0.38 -42.41 -6.21
C GLY A 134 0.71 -43.16 -6.95
N ALA A 135 0.40 -44.35 -7.45
CA ALA A 135 1.33 -45.24 -8.13
C ALA A 135 1.65 -44.76 -9.56
N GLY A 136 2.95 -44.78 -9.94
CA GLY A 136 3.35 -44.80 -11.35
C GLY A 136 4.78 -44.34 -11.64
N ALA A 137 5.68 -45.32 -11.84
CA ALA A 137 7.00 -45.23 -12.46
C ALA A 137 8.16 -44.64 -11.62
N SER A 138 8.93 -45.57 -11.04
CA SER A 138 10.31 -45.35 -10.60
C SER A 138 11.22 -45.12 -11.81
N PRO A 139 12.03 -44.05 -11.84
CA PRO A 139 13.31 -44.09 -12.52
C PRO A 139 14.33 -44.72 -11.57
N ALA A 140 15.13 -45.63 -12.12
CA ALA A 140 16.18 -46.35 -11.43
C ALA A 140 17.16 -45.38 -10.74
N VAL A 141 17.35 -45.57 -9.43
CA VAL A 141 18.42 -44.95 -8.66
C VAL A 141 19.73 -45.59 -9.10
N SER A 142 20.58 -44.82 -9.77
CA SER A 142 22.00 -45.14 -9.94
C SER A 142 22.65 -45.23 -8.55
N PRO A 143 23.53 -46.21 -8.29
CA PRO A 143 24.17 -46.35 -6.99
C PRO A 143 25.09 -45.14 -6.76
N VAL A 144 24.83 -44.41 -5.69
CA VAL A 144 25.76 -43.42 -5.12
C VAL A 144 27.07 -44.18 -4.79
N PRO A 145 28.25 -43.70 -5.23
CA PRO A 145 29.50 -44.33 -4.83
C PRO A 145 29.65 -44.16 -3.32
N ALA A 146 30.10 -45.21 -2.63
CA ALA A 146 30.42 -45.16 -1.21
C ALA A 146 31.34 -43.97 -0.93
N ALA A 147 30.82 -42.97 -0.21
CA ALA A 147 31.58 -41.80 0.20
C ALA A 147 32.67 -42.24 1.17
N SER A 148 33.92 -42.04 0.78
CA SER A 148 35.05 -41.98 1.70
C SER A 148 34.79 -40.90 2.74
N THR A 149 35.03 -41.19 4.01
CA THR A 149 35.05 -40.22 5.11
C THR A 149 35.95 -39.06 4.70
N THR A 150 35.36 -37.92 4.33
CA THR A 150 36.10 -36.73 3.93
C THR A 150 36.05 -35.80 5.13
N SER A 151 37.22 -35.46 5.68
CA SER A 151 37.27 -34.46 6.74
C SER A 151 37.39 -33.08 6.08
N TYR A 152 36.85 -32.04 6.71
CA TYR A 152 36.90 -30.67 6.22
C TYR A 152 37.58 -29.78 7.26
N SER A 153 38.50 -28.93 6.79
CA SER A 153 39.04 -27.80 7.56
C SER A 153 38.27 -26.56 7.14
N ILE A 154 37.59 -25.92 8.09
CA ILE A 154 36.77 -24.74 7.88
C ILE A 154 37.36 -23.61 8.72
N HIS A 155 37.74 -22.51 8.07
CA HIS A 155 38.12 -21.26 8.73
C HIS A 155 37.00 -20.24 8.54
N PHE A 156 36.42 -19.80 9.66
CA PHE A 156 35.28 -18.90 9.68
C PHE A 156 35.58 -17.68 10.54
N VAL A 157 35.64 -16.51 9.91
CA VAL A 157 35.87 -15.23 10.59
C VAL A 157 34.73 -14.27 10.23
N PRO A 158 33.77 -14.01 11.13
CA PRO A 158 32.75 -13.00 10.92
C PRO A 158 33.32 -11.61 10.70
N ASN A 159 32.60 -10.81 9.92
CA ASN A 159 32.78 -9.36 9.90
C ASN A 159 32.23 -8.75 11.20
N ALA A 160 32.67 -7.51 11.48
CA ALA A 160 32.33 -6.78 12.70
C ALA A 160 30.82 -6.68 12.96
N ASP A 161 30.01 -6.54 11.90
CA ASP A 161 28.57 -6.31 11.97
C ASP A 161 27.70 -7.60 11.98
N LEU A 162 28.30 -8.81 12.00
CA LEU A 162 27.55 -10.08 11.91
C LEU A 162 26.44 -10.19 12.98
N PHE A 163 26.71 -9.76 14.22
CA PHE A 163 25.70 -9.80 15.29
C PHE A 163 24.54 -8.81 15.06
N ARG A 164 24.77 -7.76 14.27
CA ARG A 164 23.77 -6.74 13.96
C ARG A 164 22.80 -7.19 12.86
N THR A 165 23.21 -8.17 12.06
CA THR A 165 22.35 -8.85 11.08
C THR A 165 21.61 -10.05 11.70
N GLY A 166 21.70 -10.25 13.02
CA GLY A 166 21.00 -11.31 13.75
C GLY A 166 21.63 -12.70 13.61
N ASN A 167 22.81 -12.79 12.98
CA ASN A 167 23.49 -14.05 12.74
C ASN A 167 24.32 -14.46 13.97
N GLU A 168 24.01 -15.62 14.56
CA GLU A 168 24.73 -16.15 15.72
C GLU A 168 25.67 -17.31 15.31
N PRO A 169 27.00 -17.14 15.43
CA PRO A 169 28.00 -18.18 15.13
C PRO A 169 27.75 -19.52 15.84
N LEU A 170 27.16 -19.48 17.04
CA LEU A 170 26.86 -20.68 17.81
C LEU A 170 25.85 -21.61 17.10
N HIS A 171 24.92 -21.05 16.32
CA HIS A 171 23.95 -21.82 15.55
C HIS A 171 24.62 -22.52 14.37
N ILE A 172 25.49 -21.81 13.65
CA ILE A 172 26.29 -22.38 12.55
C ILE A 172 27.15 -23.56 13.07
N LEU A 173 27.78 -23.39 14.24
CA LEU A 173 28.57 -24.46 14.87
C LEU A 173 27.71 -25.67 15.26
N ARG A 174 26.47 -25.47 15.71
CA ARG A 174 25.53 -26.55 16.03
C ARG A 174 25.06 -27.27 14.77
N ASP A 175 24.80 -26.54 13.69
CA ASP A 175 24.38 -27.13 12.42
C ASP A 175 25.50 -28.02 11.84
N LEU A 176 26.76 -27.59 11.93
CA LEU A 176 27.91 -28.42 11.55
C LEU A 176 28.02 -29.70 12.38
N GLN A 177 27.71 -29.64 13.68
CA GLN A 177 27.68 -30.82 14.55
C GLN A 177 26.60 -31.83 14.15
N THR A 178 25.55 -31.42 13.44
CA THR A 178 24.54 -32.35 12.92
C THR A 178 25.07 -33.18 11.75
N LEU A 179 26.04 -32.67 11.00
CA LEU A 179 26.65 -33.37 9.86
C LEU A 179 27.69 -34.42 10.29
N GLY A 180 28.35 -34.22 11.44
CA GLY A 180 29.33 -35.16 11.97
C GLY A 180 30.13 -34.60 13.15
N PRO A 181 31.07 -35.38 13.73
CA PRO A 181 31.95 -34.91 14.79
C PRO A 181 32.76 -33.67 14.37
N THR A 182 32.69 -32.61 15.18
CA THR A 182 33.42 -31.35 14.95
C THR A 182 34.40 -31.06 16.07
N GLU A 183 35.63 -30.68 15.73
CA GLU A 183 36.56 -30.01 16.65
C GLU A 183 36.53 -28.51 16.35
N VAL A 184 36.39 -27.67 17.37
CA VAL A 184 36.25 -26.21 17.22
C VAL A 184 37.28 -25.51 18.09
N GLU A 185 38.10 -24.66 17.49
CA GLU A 185 39.07 -23.80 18.16
C GLU A 185 38.73 -22.33 17.89
N ALA A 186 38.64 -21.51 18.94
CA ALA A 186 38.36 -20.09 18.81
C ALA A 186 39.66 -19.28 18.68
N GLU A 187 39.72 -18.40 17.68
CA GLU A 187 40.78 -17.43 17.47
C GLU A 187 40.45 -16.14 18.23
N LEU A 188 41.33 -15.74 19.16
CA LEU A 188 41.13 -14.60 20.07
C LEU A 188 42.03 -13.40 19.75
N ASP A 189 42.78 -13.46 18.65
CA ASP A 189 43.86 -12.50 18.34
C ASP A 189 43.35 -11.08 18.06
N ALA A 190 42.10 -10.95 17.62
CA ALA A 190 41.45 -9.67 17.34
C ALA A 190 40.67 -9.10 18.55
N LEU A 191 40.72 -9.77 19.72
CA LEU A 191 39.99 -9.33 20.90
C LEU A 191 40.68 -8.10 21.53
N PRO A 192 40.01 -6.93 21.59
CA PRO A 192 40.58 -5.74 22.22
C PRO A 192 40.64 -5.87 23.75
N ALA A 193 41.31 -4.93 24.41
CA ALA A 193 41.26 -4.81 25.86
C ALA A 193 39.81 -4.53 26.32
N LEU A 194 39.46 -4.94 27.54
CA LEU A 194 38.07 -4.91 28.03
C LEU A 194 37.45 -3.51 28.04
N ASP A 195 38.27 -2.47 28.15
CA ASP A 195 37.89 -1.06 28.11
C ASP A 195 37.65 -0.53 26.69
N GLU A 196 38.15 -1.20 25.67
CA GLU A 196 37.98 -0.89 24.24
C GLU A 196 37.03 -1.85 23.51
N LEU A 197 36.47 -2.83 24.23
CA LEU A 197 35.59 -3.86 23.68
C LEU A 197 34.16 -3.33 23.50
N GLU A 198 33.68 -3.31 22.26
CA GLU A 198 32.30 -3.00 21.92
C GLU A 198 31.45 -4.29 21.93
N PRO A 199 30.45 -4.43 22.81
CA PRO A 199 29.70 -5.68 22.96
C PRO A 199 28.93 -6.15 21.72
N GLU A 200 28.65 -5.24 20.78
CA GLU A 200 27.86 -5.51 19.56
C GLU A 200 28.74 -5.92 18.36
N THR A 201 30.07 -5.94 18.51
CA THR A 201 31.02 -6.27 17.43
C THR A 201 31.58 -7.69 17.58
N SER A 202 31.66 -8.42 16.47
CA SER A 202 32.34 -9.72 16.45
C SER A 202 33.86 -9.56 16.33
N TYR A 203 34.59 -10.07 17.32
CA TYR A 203 36.06 -10.11 17.36
C TYR A 203 36.64 -11.53 17.30
N LEU A 204 35.78 -12.55 17.30
CA LEU A 204 36.17 -13.95 17.39
C LEU A 204 36.20 -14.57 15.99
N GLY A 205 37.23 -15.36 15.70
CA GLY A 205 37.27 -16.29 14.57
C GLY A 205 37.17 -17.74 15.07
N TRP A 206 36.91 -18.69 14.17
CA TRP A 206 36.89 -20.11 14.48
C TRP A 206 37.62 -20.92 13.41
N ARG A 207 38.43 -21.88 13.87
CA ARG A 207 38.90 -23.00 13.06
C ARG A 207 38.11 -24.24 13.46
N ILE A 208 37.49 -24.87 12.48
CA ILE A 208 36.60 -26.00 12.68
C ILE A 208 37.09 -27.17 11.83
N THR A 209 37.30 -28.31 12.45
CA THR A 209 37.57 -29.57 11.76
C THR A 209 36.30 -30.41 11.82
N LEU A 210 35.66 -30.64 10.66
CA LEU A 210 34.45 -31.45 10.54
C LEU A 210 34.77 -32.82 9.95
N HIS A 211 34.37 -33.90 10.63
CA HIS A 211 34.47 -35.27 10.12
C HIS A 211 33.10 -35.76 9.63
N ALA A 212 32.76 -35.51 8.36
CA ALA A 212 31.44 -35.85 7.82
C ALA A 212 31.51 -36.51 6.44
N ALA A 213 30.74 -37.58 6.23
CA ALA A 213 30.62 -38.24 4.93
C ALA A 213 29.56 -37.54 4.05
N CYS A 214 29.73 -36.24 3.81
CA CYS A 214 28.83 -35.43 2.98
C CYS A 214 29.61 -34.66 1.90
N PRO A 215 28.98 -34.28 0.77
CA PRO A 215 29.60 -33.40 -0.22
C PRO A 215 29.95 -32.02 0.36
N GLU A 216 31.03 -31.39 -0.14
CA GLU A 216 31.45 -30.04 0.27
C GLU A 216 30.33 -29.01 0.13
N GLN A 217 29.47 -29.16 -0.88
CA GLN A 217 28.31 -28.29 -1.09
C GLN A 217 27.39 -28.27 0.15
N THR A 218 27.16 -29.41 0.79
CA THR A 218 26.35 -29.51 2.02
C THR A 218 26.93 -28.70 3.16
N VAL A 219 28.26 -28.62 3.24
CA VAL A 219 28.96 -27.81 4.24
C VAL A 219 28.87 -26.32 3.87
N ARG A 220 29.05 -25.96 2.60
CA ARG A 220 28.89 -24.59 2.10
C ARG A 220 27.48 -24.06 2.30
N ASP A 221 26.47 -24.90 2.09
CA ASP A 221 25.06 -24.53 2.25
C ASP A 221 24.74 -24.08 3.69
N ILE A 222 25.49 -24.56 4.71
CA ILE A 222 25.38 -24.09 6.12
C ILE A 222 25.93 -22.67 6.32
N PHE A 223 26.76 -22.18 5.40
CA PHE A 223 27.32 -20.83 5.47
C PHE A 223 26.74 -19.88 4.42
N ALA A 224 25.89 -20.37 3.51
CA ALA A 224 25.38 -19.63 2.36
C ALA A 224 24.66 -18.31 2.70
N TRP A 225 24.21 -18.13 3.96
CA TRP A 225 23.54 -16.92 4.43
C TRP A 225 24.45 -15.95 5.19
N VAL A 226 25.72 -16.30 5.41
CA VAL A 226 26.75 -15.41 6.00
C VAL A 226 27.92 -15.16 5.04
N GLU A 227 27.88 -15.67 3.80
CA GLU A 227 28.98 -15.52 2.82
C GLU A 227 29.37 -14.06 2.57
N ASP A 228 28.41 -13.14 2.59
CA ASP A 228 28.66 -11.70 2.41
C ASP A 228 29.14 -10.99 3.71
N ASP A 229 28.91 -11.62 4.86
CA ASP A 229 29.18 -11.08 6.21
C ASP A 229 30.34 -11.81 6.92
N CYS A 230 31.10 -12.65 6.23
CA CYS A 230 32.25 -13.35 6.81
C CYS A 230 33.36 -13.64 5.80
N THR A 231 34.55 -13.89 6.32
CA THR A 231 35.62 -14.57 5.57
C THR A 231 35.52 -16.06 5.85
N LEU A 232 35.25 -16.84 4.81
CA LEU A 232 35.07 -18.29 4.88
C LEU A 232 36.05 -19.01 3.95
N ASP A 233 36.85 -19.92 4.49
CA ASP A 233 37.67 -20.86 3.73
C ASP A 233 37.29 -22.30 4.12
N ILE A 234 36.93 -23.12 3.14
CA ILE A 234 36.56 -24.53 3.35
C ILE A 234 37.49 -25.37 2.48
N GLN A 235 38.30 -26.21 3.12
CA GLN A 235 39.24 -27.10 2.45
C GLN A 235 38.99 -28.56 2.83
N PRO A 236 38.93 -29.49 1.86
CA PRO A 236 38.91 -30.92 2.18
C PRO A 236 40.27 -31.33 2.76
N LEU A 237 40.26 -31.86 3.99
CA LEU A 237 41.39 -32.55 4.59
C LEU A 237 41.47 -33.94 3.95
N ALA A 238 42.34 -34.07 2.96
CA ALA A 238 42.74 -35.38 2.46
C ALA A 238 43.43 -36.14 3.59
N ASP A 239 43.01 -37.37 3.86
CA ASP A 239 43.77 -38.31 4.68
C ASP A 239 45.20 -38.37 4.12
N THR A 240 46.17 -37.89 4.91
CA THR A 240 47.57 -37.89 4.50
C THR A 240 48.09 -39.33 4.43
N SER A 241 48.02 -39.92 3.25
CA SER A 241 49.08 -40.79 2.76
C SER A 241 49.89 -40.01 1.73
N PRO A 242 51.22 -39.86 1.90
CA PRO A 242 51.99 -38.87 1.16
C PRO A 242 52.38 -39.38 -0.23
N MET A 243 52.08 -38.65 -1.32
CA MET A 243 53.03 -38.54 -2.45
C MET A 243 52.73 -37.44 -3.49
N ALA A 244 53.80 -36.68 -3.76
CA ALA A 244 54.25 -36.12 -5.05
C ALA A 244 53.50 -34.95 -5.71
N ALA A 245 54.11 -33.76 -5.53
CA ALA A 245 53.95 -32.55 -6.34
C ALA A 245 54.47 -32.70 -7.78
N THR A 246 53.88 -31.96 -8.72
CA THR A 246 54.49 -31.68 -10.04
C THR A 246 54.22 -30.22 -10.44
N GLU A 247 55.30 -29.53 -10.82
CA GLU A 247 55.39 -28.11 -11.23
C GLU A 247 54.78 -27.79 -12.63
N PRO A 248 54.51 -26.50 -12.93
CA PRO A 248 54.00 -26.03 -14.22
C PRO A 248 55.10 -25.56 -15.21
N ARG A 249 54.79 -25.48 -16.51
CA ARG A 249 55.65 -24.85 -17.55
C ARG A 249 54.93 -23.79 -18.39
N PRO A 250 55.66 -22.80 -18.97
CA PRO A 250 55.13 -21.48 -19.37
C PRO A 250 55.27 -21.10 -20.86
N SER A 251 54.67 -19.95 -21.22
CA SER A 251 54.99 -18.94 -22.27
C SER A 251 54.98 -19.30 -23.76
N ALA A 252 54.30 -18.47 -24.58
CA ALA A 252 54.95 -17.34 -25.29
C ALA A 252 54.00 -16.58 -26.25
N ILE A 253 54.33 -15.30 -26.40
CA ILE A 253 53.64 -14.19 -27.08
C ILE A 253 54.09 -14.07 -28.55
N THR A 254 53.22 -13.60 -29.46
CA THR A 254 53.64 -12.85 -30.67
C THR A 254 52.60 -11.81 -31.09
N THR A 255 53.09 -10.61 -31.39
CA THR A 255 52.39 -9.35 -31.72
C THR A 255 52.04 -9.26 -33.23
N PRO A 256 51.02 -8.47 -33.65
CA PRO A 256 50.52 -8.41 -35.02
C PRO A 256 50.95 -7.15 -35.83
N ALA A 257 50.86 -7.25 -37.16
CA ALA A 257 51.04 -6.16 -38.13
C ALA A 257 49.70 -5.75 -38.79
N THR A 258 49.60 -4.47 -39.16
CA THR A 258 48.38 -3.67 -39.32
C THR A 258 47.88 -3.51 -40.78
N ALA A 259 46.56 -3.70 -41.00
CA ALA A 259 45.61 -3.03 -41.93
C ALA A 259 45.80 -3.10 -43.48
N PRO A 260 44.73 -3.00 -44.33
CA PRO A 260 43.51 -2.21 -44.07
C PRO A 260 42.12 -2.76 -44.50
N ALA A 261 41.13 -2.32 -43.70
CA ALA A 261 39.78 -1.82 -44.02
C ALA A 261 38.81 -2.62 -44.92
N LYS A 262 37.83 -3.24 -44.27
CA LYS A 262 36.42 -3.25 -44.70
C LYS A 262 35.53 -2.95 -43.50
N THR A 263 34.63 -1.99 -43.67
CA THR A 263 33.64 -1.50 -42.71
C THR A 263 32.60 -2.58 -42.34
N PRO A 264 32.30 -2.79 -41.05
CA PRO A 264 31.05 -3.41 -40.61
C PRO A 264 30.14 -2.41 -39.86
N ALA A 265 28.85 -2.74 -39.89
CA ALA A 265 27.71 -2.09 -39.23
C ALA A 265 27.81 -2.08 -37.69
N PRO A 266 27.07 -1.20 -36.98
CA PRO A 266 27.16 -1.05 -35.54
C PRO A 266 26.50 -2.22 -34.78
N PRO A 267 27.08 -2.69 -33.64
CA PRO A 267 26.49 -3.69 -32.76
C PRO A 267 25.40 -3.10 -31.83
N PRO A 268 24.52 -3.95 -31.26
CA PRO A 268 23.39 -3.54 -30.45
C PRO A 268 23.81 -2.94 -29.09
N HIS A 269 23.06 -1.93 -28.65
CA HIS A 269 23.16 -1.34 -27.32
C HIS A 269 22.91 -2.40 -26.24
N ILE A 270 23.93 -2.66 -25.43
CA ILE A 270 23.75 -3.22 -24.08
C ILE A 270 23.16 -2.09 -23.25
N ALA A 271 21.95 -2.31 -22.71
CA ALA A 271 21.34 -1.41 -21.75
C ALA A 271 22.24 -1.29 -20.51
N PRO A 272 22.48 -0.08 -19.98
CA PRO A 272 23.25 0.07 -18.76
C PRO A 272 22.46 -0.61 -17.63
N ALA A 273 23.17 -1.47 -16.88
CA ALA A 273 22.69 -2.00 -15.61
C ALA A 273 22.27 -0.82 -14.72
N VAL A 274 21.03 -0.86 -14.24
CA VAL A 274 20.52 0.07 -13.24
C VAL A 274 21.31 -0.19 -11.98
N HIS A 275 22.16 0.76 -11.60
CA HIS A 275 22.69 0.81 -10.25
C HIS A 275 21.51 1.07 -9.31
N HIS A 276 21.08 0.04 -8.57
CA HIS A 276 20.30 0.27 -7.35
C HIS A 276 21.22 1.03 -6.41
N ALA A 277 20.98 2.33 -6.25
CA ALA A 277 21.56 3.08 -5.16
C ALA A 277 21.02 2.47 -3.87
N GLU A 278 21.90 1.85 -3.08
CA GLU A 278 21.61 1.41 -1.72
C GLU A 278 21.20 2.64 -0.90
N GLY A 279 19.90 2.88 -0.83
CA GLY A 279 19.31 3.91 0.01
C GLY A 279 19.43 3.45 1.46
N THR A 280 20.36 4.05 2.20
CA THR A 280 20.40 3.94 3.65
C THR A 280 19.12 4.58 4.21
N SER A 281 18.12 3.76 4.53
CA SER A 281 16.85 4.24 5.08
C SER A 281 16.98 4.47 6.58
N ILE A 282 16.33 5.53 7.09
CA ILE A 282 16.27 5.83 8.52
C ILE A 282 14.82 5.68 8.96
N ARG A 283 14.56 4.76 9.89
CA ARG A 283 13.22 4.60 10.48
C ARG A 283 12.92 5.81 11.39
N VAL A 284 11.88 6.56 11.05
CA VAL A 284 11.42 7.73 11.82
C VAL A 284 9.98 7.51 12.27
N GLN A 285 9.68 7.85 13.52
CA GLN A 285 8.31 7.80 14.04
C GLN A 285 7.40 8.75 13.25
N THR A 286 6.21 8.28 12.86
CA THR A 286 5.23 9.04 12.07
C THR A 286 4.86 10.39 12.69
N SER A 287 4.76 10.45 14.01
CA SER A 287 4.44 11.67 14.77
C SER A 287 5.44 12.81 14.54
N LYS A 288 6.71 12.51 14.26
CA LYS A 288 7.73 13.54 13.95
C LYS A 288 7.52 14.13 12.57
N ILE A 289 7.16 13.30 11.59
CA ILE A 289 6.82 13.74 10.23
C ILE A 289 5.54 14.59 10.29
N ASP A 290 4.52 14.16 11.02
CA ASP A 290 3.30 14.94 11.22
C ASP A 290 3.57 16.32 11.86
N ALA A 291 4.48 16.40 12.84
CA ALA A 291 4.90 17.66 13.44
C ALA A 291 5.60 18.59 12.43
N LEU A 292 6.50 18.06 11.60
CA LEU A 292 7.14 18.82 10.52
C LEU A 292 6.11 19.35 9.52
N MET A 293 5.08 18.55 9.20
CA MET A 293 3.99 18.94 8.32
C MET A 293 3.16 20.08 8.88
N ASN A 294 2.87 20.05 10.19
CA ASN A 294 2.19 21.15 10.86
C ASN A 294 3.01 22.45 10.81
N LEU A 295 4.33 22.35 11.03
CA LEU A 295 5.24 23.50 10.94
C LEU A 295 5.31 24.07 9.52
N VAL A 296 5.39 23.22 8.49
CA VAL A 296 5.33 23.66 7.09
C VAL A 296 3.99 24.31 6.79
N GLY A 297 2.88 23.75 7.29
CA GLY A 297 1.55 24.36 7.15
C GLY A 297 1.47 25.75 7.81
N GLU A 298 2.03 25.92 9.00
CA GLU A 298 2.13 27.23 9.67
C GLU A 298 3.05 28.20 8.92
N LEU A 299 4.13 27.71 8.31
CA LEU A 299 5.01 28.51 7.46
C LEU A 299 4.30 28.99 6.20
N VAL A 300 3.52 28.13 5.54
CA VAL A 300 2.69 28.50 4.37
C VAL A 300 1.67 29.57 4.76
N ILE A 301 1.02 29.43 5.92
CA ILE A 301 0.09 30.45 6.43
C ILE A 301 0.84 31.77 6.65
N THR A 302 1.97 31.74 7.37
CA THR A 302 2.77 32.94 7.66
C THR A 302 3.26 33.62 6.38
N GLN A 303 3.68 32.85 5.38
CA GLN A 303 4.09 33.37 4.08
C GLN A 303 2.92 33.99 3.32
N ALA A 304 1.72 33.37 3.34
CA ALA A 304 0.53 33.96 2.76
C ALA A 304 0.16 35.29 3.44
N MET A 305 0.30 35.36 4.77
CA MET A 305 0.09 36.61 5.52
C MET A 305 1.05 37.71 5.08
N LEU A 306 2.34 37.38 4.97
CA LEU A 306 3.37 38.32 4.53
C LEU A 306 3.15 38.79 3.08
N SER A 307 2.74 37.89 2.19
CA SER A 307 2.40 38.21 0.80
C SER A 307 1.20 39.16 0.71
N GLN A 308 0.17 38.97 1.55
CA GLN A 308 -0.98 39.87 1.61
C GLN A 308 -0.58 41.27 2.11
N LEU A 309 0.22 41.36 3.18
CA LEU A 309 0.77 42.65 3.63
C LEU A 309 1.64 43.30 2.55
N GLY A 310 2.40 42.49 1.81
CA GLY A 310 3.20 42.93 0.66
C GLY A 310 2.35 43.56 -0.45
N SER A 311 1.13 43.06 -0.68
CA SER A 311 0.23 43.61 -1.71
C SER A 311 -0.21 45.06 -1.47
N GLN A 312 -0.07 45.56 -0.24
CA GLN A 312 -0.39 46.94 0.14
C GLN A 312 0.80 47.90 0.00
N LEU A 313 1.99 47.39 -0.33
CA LEU A 313 3.22 48.16 -0.48
C LEU A 313 3.33 48.78 -1.88
N ASP A 314 4.16 49.83 -2.00
CA ASP A 314 4.41 50.47 -3.29
C ASP A 314 5.36 49.61 -4.13
N PRO A 315 4.96 49.16 -5.33
CA PRO A 315 5.76 48.22 -6.13
C PRO A 315 7.14 48.74 -6.53
N VAL A 316 7.29 50.06 -6.69
CA VAL A 316 8.52 50.70 -7.16
C VAL A 316 9.44 51.01 -5.98
N ARG A 317 8.88 51.50 -4.87
CA ARG A 317 9.68 51.84 -3.69
C ARG A 317 10.14 50.60 -2.93
N ASP A 318 9.29 49.58 -2.87
CA ASP A 318 9.48 48.40 -2.01
C ASP A 318 9.87 47.14 -2.83
N GLU A 319 10.40 47.32 -4.05
CA GLU A 319 10.77 46.26 -5.01
C GLU A 319 11.60 45.13 -4.38
N LYS A 320 12.64 45.46 -3.59
CA LYS A 320 13.51 44.47 -2.96
C LYS A 320 12.78 43.58 -1.96
N LEU A 321 11.83 44.15 -1.21
CA LEU A 321 11.03 43.41 -0.24
C LEU A 321 10.06 42.47 -0.96
N LEU A 322 9.38 42.97 -2.01
CA LEU A 322 8.49 42.15 -2.84
C LEU A 322 9.23 41.00 -3.53
N ALA A 323 10.43 41.25 -4.05
CA ALA A 323 11.29 40.21 -4.61
C ALA A 323 11.70 39.17 -3.55
N GLY A 324 12.01 39.60 -2.32
CA GLY A 324 12.30 38.73 -1.18
C GLY A 324 11.11 37.86 -0.78
N LEU A 325 9.90 38.42 -0.74
CA LEU A 325 8.66 37.68 -0.48
C LEU A 325 8.38 36.62 -1.57
N GLY A 326 8.61 36.96 -2.84
CA GLY A 326 8.49 36.00 -3.93
C GLY A 326 9.53 34.88 -3.87
N GLN A 327 10.74 35.16 -3.37
CA GLN A 327 11.74 34.12 -3.12
C GLN A 327 11.37 33.23 -1.93
N LEU A 328 10.82 33.80 -0.87
CA LEU A 328 10.30 33.05 0.28
C LEU A 328 9.17 32.09 -0.18
N ASP A 329 8.22 32.56 -1.00
CA ASP A 329 7.15 31.71 -1.57
C ASP A 329 7.72 30.47 -2.27
N ARG A 330 8.70 30.66 -3.17
CA ARG A 330 9.33 29.55 -3.89
C ARG A 330 10.06 28.59 -2.96
N GLN A 331 10.80 29.09 -1.97
CA GLN A 331 11.53 28.23 -1.02
C GLN A 331 10.56 27.46 -0.11
N THR A 332 9.46 28.08 0.31
CA THR A 332 8.42 27.41 1.09
C THR A 332 7.76 26.29 0.29
N ARG A 333 7.49 26.49 -1.01
CA ARG A 333 6.97 25.41 -1.89
C ARG A 333 7.95 24.25 -2.03
N LEU A 334 9.23 24.53 -2.28
CA LEU A 334 10.26 23.49 -2.36
C LEU A 334 10.40 22.71 -1.05
N LEU A 335 10.36 23.40 0.09
CA LEU A 335 10.39 22.76 1.40
C LEU A 335 9.16 21.89 1.62
N GLN A 336 7.98 22.36 1.20
CA GLN A 336 6.75 21.58 1.28
C GLN A 336 6.85 20.31 0.43
N GLU A 337 7.31 20.40 -0.82
CA GLU A 337 7.52 19.25 -1.70
C GLU A 337 8.50 18.24 -1.08
N ALA A 338 9.62 18.71 -0.53
CA ALA A 338 10.62 17.85 0.10
C ALA A 338 10.11 17.16 1.37
N VAL A 339 9.34 17.85 2.22
CA VAL A 339 8.75 17.19 3.40
C VAL A 339 7.65 16.22 2.98
N MET A 340 6.85 16.54 1.94
CA MET A 340 5.87 15.60 1.39
C MET A 340 6.54 14.33 0.89
N SER A 341 7.64 14.43 0.13
CA SER A 341 8.32 13.25 -0.41
C SER A 341 8.85 12.32 0.69
N THR A 342 9.20 12.84 1.88
CA THR A 342 9.61 11.98 3.01
C THR A 342 8.49 11.10 3.58
N ARG A 343 7.22 11.42 3.29
CA ARG A 343 6.04 10.68 3.74
C ARG A 343 5.49 9.72 2.68
N MET A 344 5.95 9.88 1.45
CA MET A 344 5.49 9.07 0.33
C MET A 344 5.97 7.64 0.48
N LEU A 345 5.07 6.70 0.23
CA LEU A 345 5.33 5.28 0.22
C LEU A 345 4.88 4.71 -1.13
N PRO A 346 5.59 3.72 -1.70
CA PRO A 346 5.16 3.07 -2.93
C PRO A 346 3.77 2.44 -2.79
N VAL A 347 2.95 2.55 -3.84
CA VAL A 347 1.64 1.90 -3.94
C VAL A 347 1.76 0.38 -3.95
N ALA A 348 2.94 -0.16 -4.28
CA ALA A 348 3.30 -1.59 -4.15
C ALA A 348 2.80 -2.21 -2.84
N ASN A 349 2.91 -1.49 -1.72
CA ASN A 349 2.48 -1.97 -0.39
C ASN A 349 0.97 -2.24 -0.28
N VAL A 350 0.16 -1.57 -1.10
CA VAL A 350 -1.28 -1.81 -1.21
C VAL A 350 -1.55 -2.92 -2.22
N PHE A 351 -0.84 -2.89 -3.35
CA PHE A 351 -1.05 -3.83 -4.45
C PHE A 351 -0.67 -5.27 -4.08
N SER A 352 0.35 -5.45 -3.23
CA SER A 352 0.82 -6.76 -2.76
C SER A 352 -0.24 -7.61 -2.03
N ARG A 353 -1.32 -7.00 -1.54
CA ARG A 353 -2.41 -7.69 -0.84
C ARG A 353 -3.48 -8.24 -1.78
N PHE A 354 -3.62 -7.67 -2.98
CA PHE A 354 -4.69 -8.05 -3.91
C PHE A 354 -4.53 -9.42 -4.56
N PRO A 355 -3.32 -9.91 -4.90
CA PRO A 355 -3.16 -11.26 -5.46
C PRO A 355 -3.88 -12.33 -4.65
N ARG A 356 -3.74 -12.29 -3.31
CA ARG A 356 -4.40 -13.22 -2.40
C ARG A 356 -5.93 -13.06 -2.39
N ILE A 357 -6.40 -11.83 -2.24
CA ILE A 357 -7.84 -11.52 -2.22
C ILE A 357 -8.52 -11.98 -3.51
N VAL A 358 -7.85 -11.76 -4.65
CA VAL A 358 -8.34 -12.19 -5.97
C VAL A 358 -8.37 -13.71 -6.04
N HIS A 359 -7.29 -14.40 -5.64
CA HIS A 359 -7.23 -15.86 -5.63
C HIS A 359 -8.35 -16.49 -4.79
N ASP A 360 -8.49 -16.06 -3.53
CA ASP A 360 -9.49 -16.60 -2.59
C ASP A 360 -10.93 -16.39 -3.09
N LEU A 361 -11.22 -15.22 -3.65
CA LEU A 361 -12.56 -14.88 -4.11
C LEU A 361 -12.87 -15.53 -5.47
N ALA A 362 -11.90 -15.61 -6.37
CA ALA A 362 -12.02 -16.31 -7.64
C ALA A 362 -12.33 -17.81 -7.41
N GLY A 363 -11.62 -18.45 -6.47
CA GLY A 363 -11.88 -19.84 -6.07
C GLY A 363 -13.30 -20.04 -5.51
N LYS A 364 -13.77 -19.15 -4.63
CA LYS A 364 -15.14 -19.21 -4.07
C LYS A 364 -16.24 -19.03 -5.12
N LEU A 365 -15.99 -18.21 -6.14
CA LEU A 365 -16.94 -17.92 -7.21
C LEU A 365 -16.83 -18.90 -8.39
N GLY A 366 -15.83 -19.78 -8.41
CA GLY A 366 -15.57 -20.70 -9.52
C GLY A 366 -15.19 -19.97 -10.81
N LYS A 367 -14.40 -18.90 -10.70
CA LYS A 367 -13.92 -18.10 -11.85
C LYS A 367 -12.40 -18.21 -11.93
N GLU A 368 -11.85 -18.24 -13.14
CA GLU A 368 -10.41 -18.15 -13.36
C GLU A 368 -10.03 -16.73 -13.73
N VAL A 369 -9.16 -16.11 -12.93
CA VAL A 369 -8.82 -14.69 -13.05
C VAL A 369 -7.34 -14.47 -12.81
N GLU A 370 -6.72 -13.69 -13.69
CA GLU A 370 -5.36 -13.18 -13.56
C GLU A 370 -5.40 -11.71 -13.12
N LEU A 371 -4.60 -11.37 -12.09
CA LEU A 371 -4.40 -10.01 -11.63
C LEU A 371 -3.10 -9.46 -12.24
N VAL A 372 -3.20 -8.35 -12.95
CA VAL A 372 -2.05 -7.65 -13.53
C VAL A 372 -1.90 -6.29 -12.86
N THR A 373 -0.74 -6.03 -12.28
CA THR A 373 -0.41 -4.77 -11.62
C THR A 373 0.59 -3.97 -12.46
N THR A 374 0.40 -2.66 -12.54
CA THR A 374 1.33 -1.74 -13.22
C THR A 374 1.52 -0.45 -12.43
N GLY A 375 2.73 0.10 -12.46
CA GLY A 375 3.05 1.36 -11.78
C GLY A 375 3.12 1.25 -10.26
N GLU A 376 3.58 0.11 -9.74
CA GLU A 376 3.73 -0.16 -8.30
C GLU A 376 4.68 0.82 -7.59
N GLU A 377 5.66 1.35 -8.32
CA GLU A 377 6.61 2.38 -7.88
C GLU A 377 5.97 3.77 -7.67
N THR A 378 4.72 3.95 -8.07
CA THR A 378 4.01 5.22 -7.87
C THR A 378 3.92 5.50 -6.39
N GLU A 379 4.44 6.64 -5.94
CA GLU A 379 4.42 6.97 -4.52
C GLU A 379 3.12 7.67 -4.12
N LEU A 380 2.59 7.33 -2.93
CA LEU A 380 1.36 7.84 -2.34
C LEU A 380 1.56 8.12 -0.84
N ASP A 381 0.83 9.09 -0.30
CA ASP A 381 0.88 9.41 1.12
C ASP A 381 0.41 8.23 1.99
N LYS A 382 1.12 7.94 3.09
CA LYS A 382 0.75 6.85 4.03
C LYS A 382 -0.71 6.90 4.51
N SER A 383 -1.24 8.08 4.84
CA SER A 383 -2.63 8.20 5.31
C SER A 383 -3.65 7.96 4.20
N VAL A 384 -3.27 8.25 2.95
CA VAL A 384 -4.07 7.94 1.77
C VAL A 384 -4.01 6.44 1.52
N ILE A 385 -2.85 5.78 1.68
CA ILE A 385 -2.68 4.32 1.56
C ILE A 385 -3.64 3.59 2.51
N GLU A 386 -3.64 3.99 3.78
CA GLU A 386 -4.50 3.37 4.81
C GLU A 386 -6.00 3.50 4.47
N LYS A 387 -6.41 4.63 3.90
CA LYS A 387 -7.82 4.92 3.58
C LYS A 387 -8.27 4.42 2.20
N ILE A 388 -7.36 4.26 1.23
CA ILE A 388 -7.68 3.84 -0.14
C ILE A 388 -7.79 2.32 -0.28
N THR A 389 -7.20 1.57 0.65
CA THR A 389 -7.21 0.10 0.67
C THR A 389 -8.64 -0.47 0.64
N ASP A 390 -9.54 0.06 1.47
CA ASP A 390 -10.93 -0.38 1.55
C ASP A 390 -11.71 -0.12 0.23
N PRO A 391 -11.70 1.11 -0.34
CA PRO A 391 -12.24 1.40 -1.67
C PRO A 391 -11.74 0.45 -2.76
N LEU A 392 -10.43 0.21 -2.85
CA LEU A 392 -9.86 -0.64 -3.89
C LEU A 392 -10.27 -2.09 -3.72
N THR A 393 -10.28 -2.61 -2.49
CA THR A 393 -10.77 -3.96 -2.18
C THR A 393 -12.21 -4.15 -2.65
N HIS A 394 -13.04 -3.13 -2.46
CA HIS A 394 -14.42 -3.18 -2.93
C HIS A 394 -14.51 -3.19 -4.47
N LEU A 395 -13.74 -2.35 -5.15
CA LEU A 395 -13.73 -2.31 -6.62
C LEU A 395 -13.29 -3.64 -7.23
N VAL A 396 -12.19 -4.22 -6.72
CA VAL A 396 -11.69 -5.53 -7.16
C VAL A 396 -12.73 -6.62 -6.92
N ARG A 397 -13.39 -6.61 -5.76
CA ARG A 397 -14.50 -7.53 -5.46
C ARG A 397 -15.64 -7.39 -6.46
N ASN A 398 -16.07 -6.17 -6.79
CA ASN A 398 -17.16 -5.96 -7.75
C ASN A 398 -16.79 -6.43 -9.16
N SER A 399 -15.55 -6.22 -9.58
CA SER A 399 -15.03 -6.79 -10.82
C SER A 399 -15.09 -8.31 -10.79
N LEU A 400 -14.76 -8.97 -9.66
CA LEU A 400 -14.84 -10.42 -9.53
C LEU A 400 -16.27 -10.97 -9.44
N ASP A 401 -17.16 -10.35 -8.65
CA ASP A 401 -18.53 -10.82 -8.42
C ASP A 401 -19.41 -10.61 -9.66
N HIS A 402 -19.39 -9.40 -10.22
CA HIS A 402 -20.35 -8.96 -11.25
C HIS A 402 -19.70 -8.70 -12.62
N GLY A 403 -18.44 -8.27 -12.64
CA GLY A 403 -17.73 -7.95 -13.89
C GLY A 403 -17.36 -9.21 -14.67
N ILE A 404 -16.45 -10.02 -14.11
CA ILE A 404 -15.89 -11.21 -14.74
C ILE A 404 -16.95 -12.31 -14.83
N GLU A 405 -17.07 -12.90 -16.02
CA GLU A 405 -17.96 -13.99 -16.36
C GLU A 405 -17.32 -15.35 -16.00
N THR A 406 -18.11 -16.42 -15.93
CA THR A 406 -17.55 -17.78 -15.76
C THR A 406 -16.82 -18.25 -17.02
N ALA A 407 -15.91 -19.21 -16.91
CA ALA A 407 -15.15 -19.75 -18.05
C ALA A 407 -16.05 -20.14 -19.25
N GLY A 408 -17.17 -20.82 -18.98
CA GLY A 408 -18.13 -21.21 -20.01
C GLY A 408 -18.82 -20.03 -20.70
N GLU A 409 -19.21 -19.00 -19.93
CA GLU A 409 -19.79 -17.76 -20.47
C GLU A 409 -18.78 -16.98 -21.32
N ARG A 410 -17.52 -16.92 -20.89
CA ARG A 410 -16.43 -16.23 -21.60
C ARG A 410 -16.13 -16.88 -22.95
N ILE A 411 -16.01 -18.20 -22.98
CA ILE A 411 -15.81 -18.95 -24.22
C ILE A 411 -17.00 -18.77 -25.18
N ALA A 412 -18.23 -18.77 -24.66
CA ALA A 412 -19.42 -18.51 -25.46
C ALA A 412 -19.46 -17.08 -26.04
N ALA A 413 -18.91 -16.10 -25.32
CA ALA A 413 -18.75 -14.72 -25.77
C ALA A 413 -17.51 -14.50 -26.68
N GLY A 414 -16.69 -15.53 -26.94
CA GLY A 414 -15.48 -15.44 -27.75
C GLY A 414 -14.29 -14.76 -27.05
N LYS A 415 -14.30 -14.74 -25.71
CA LYS A 415 -13.24 -14.18 -24.88
C LYS A 415 -12.26 -15.27 -24.40
N PRO A 416 -11.04 -14.91 -23.96
CA PRO A 416 -10.15 -15.83 -23.27
C PRO A 416 -10.83 -16.47 -22.06
N GLU A 417 -10.51 -17.74 -21.77
CA GLU A 417 -11.07 -18.49 -20.64
C GLU A 417 -10.77 -17.81 -19.30
N ILE A 418 -9.52 -17.38 -19.12
CA ILE A 418 -9.05 -16.62 -17.96
C ILE A 418 -9.47 -15.15 -18.11
N GLY A 419 -10.13 -14.60 -17.10
CA GLY A 419 -10.43 -13.17 -17.00
C GLY A 419 -9.24 -12.36 -16.52
N THR A 420 -9.16 -11.08 -16.86
CA THR A 420 -8.07 -10.21 -16.42
C THR A 420 -8.61 -9.03 -15.65
N ILE A 421 -8.03 -8.79 -14.46
CA ILE A 421 -8.22 -7.56 -13.69
C ILE A 421 -6.89 -6.81 -13.69
N HIS A 422 -6.90 -5.57 -14.15
CA HIS A 422 -5.74 -4.71 -14.25
C HIS A 422 -5.81 -3.58 -13.22
N LEU A 423 -4.86 -3.57 -12.28
CA LEU A 423 -4.66 -2.48 -11.31
C LEU A 423 -3.47 -1.64 -11.77
N SER A 424 -3.70 -0.36 -12.01
CA SER A 424 -2.62 0.55 -12.42
C SER A 424 -2.60 1.80 -11.58
N ALA A 425 -1.41 2.29 -11.24
CA ALA A 425 -1.20 3.60 -10.65
C ALA A 425 -0.27 4.45 -11.53
N SER A 426 -0.56 5.74 -11.67
CA SER A 426 0.29 6.69 -12.39
C SER A 426 0.19 8.10 -11.80
N HIS A 427 1.20 8.93 -12.04
CA HIS A 427 1.13 10.38 -11.78
C HIS A 427 0.71 11.12 -13.05
N GLU A 428 -0.42 11.83 -13.01
CA GLU A 428 -0.96 12.61 -14.12
C GLU A 428 -1.41 14.00 -13.64
N GLY A 429 -0.76 15.06 -14.14
CA GLY A 429 -1.23 16.44 -13.96
C GLY A 429 -1.34 16.91 -12.50
N GLY A 430 -0.45 16.47 -11.61
CA GLY A 430 -0.51 16.81 -10.18
C GLY A 430 -1.50 15.95 -9.38
N HIS A 431 -2.07 14.92 -10.00
CA HIS A 431 -2.89 13.90 -9.36
C HIS A 431 -2.23 12.52 -9.46
N ILE A 432 -2.54 11.70 -8.47
CA ILE A 432 -2.26 10.26 -8.51
C ILE A 432 -3.53 9.59 -9.04
N VAL A 433 -3.38 8.91 -10.17
CA VAL A 433 -4.48 8.25 -10.87
C VAL A 433 -4.35 6.75 -10.66
N ILE A 434 -5.32 6.17 -9.94
CA ILE A 434 -5.43 4.73 -9.72
C ILE A 434 -6.58 4.23 -10.57
N ARG A 435 -6.33 3.22 -11.41
CA ARG A 435 -7.35 2.60 -12.27
C ARG A 435 -7.51 1.13 -11.90
N VAL A 436 -8.76 0.70 -11.77
CA VAL A 436 -9.15 -0.70 -11.66
C VAL A 436 -9.95 -1.02 -12.92
N ALA A 437 -9.40 -1.85 -13.79
CA ALA A 437 -10.03 -2.26 -15.03
C ALA A 437 -10.26 -3.77 -15.05
N ASP A 438 -11.36 -4.20 -15.62
CA ASP A 438 -11.65 -5.61 -15.91
C ASP A 438 -12.03 -5.81 -17.37
N ASP A 439 -11.87 -7.02 -17.88
CA ASP A 439 -12.26 -7.42 -19.24
C ASP A 439 -13.61 -8.17 -19.27
N GLY A 440 -14.43 -7.93 -18.25
CA GLY A 440 -15.69 -8.62 -18.00
C GLY A 440 -16.83 -8.23 -18.94
N ARG A 441 -18.06 -8.51 -18.52
CA ARG A 441 -19.27 -8.21 -19.31
C ARG A 441 -19.54 -6.71 -19.46
N GLY A 442 -18.97 -5.88 -18.58
CA GLY A 442 -19.26 -4.46 -18.47
C GLY A 442 -20.56 -4.17 -17.71
N LEU A 443 -20.94 -2.90 -17.62
CA LEU A 443 -22.16 -2.44 -16.98
C LEU A 443 -23.36 -2.57 -17.92
N ASP A 444 -24.46 -3.09 -17.40
CA ASP A 444 -25.73 -3.20 -18.14
C ASP A 444 -26.50 -1.87 -18.06
N ARG A 445 -26.54 -1.16 -19.19
CA ARG A 445 -27.22 0.13 -19.33
C ARG A 445 -28.72 0.03 -19.05
N GLU A 446 -29.38 -0.98 -19.62
CA GLU A 446 -30.84 -1.12 -19.53
C GLU A 446 -31.25 -1.47 -18.10
N HIS A 447 -30.49 -2.35 -17.45
CA HIS A 447 -30.71 -2.71 -16.05
C HIS A 447 -30.53 -1.48 -15.13
N ILE A 448 -29.47 -0.68 -15.33
CA ILE A 448 -29.21 0.51 -14.51
C ILE A 448 -30.36 1.53 -14.66
N LEU A 449 -30.83 1.77 -15.89
CA LEU A 449 -31.96 2.68 -16.14
C LEU A 449 -33.26 2.15 -15.52
N ALA A 450 -33.57 0.87 -15.69
CA ALA A 450 -34.75 0.25 -15.08
C ALA A 450 -34.76 0.40 -13.55
N LYS A 451 -33.60 0.16 -12.91
CA LYS A 451 -33.44 0.28 -11.45
C LYS A 451 -33.47 1.73 -10.97
N ALA A 452 -32.97 2.66 -11.78
CA ALA A 452 -33.09 4.10 -11.52
C ALA A 452 -34.55 4.57 -11.59
N HIS A 453 -35.33 4.08 -12.56
CA HIS A 453 -36.76 4.34 -12.67
C HIS A 453 -37.54 3.79 -11.46
N GLU A 454 -37.25 2.56 -11.01
CA GLU A 454 -37.88 1.96 -9.83
C GLU A 454 -37.63 2.80 -8.56
N LYS A 455 -36.43 3.35 -8.42
CA LYS A 455 -36.04 4.23 -7.30
C LYS A 455 -36.56 5.67 -7.42
N GLY A 456 -37.34 5.99 -8.47
CA GLY A 456 -37.90 7.32 -8.69
C GLY A 456 -36.85 8.39 -9.04
N MET A 457 -35.69 7.98 -9.57
CA MET A 457 -34.69 8.93 -10.06
C MET A 457 -35.16 9.56 -11.37
N ALA A 458 -34.85 10.84 -11.58
CA ALA A 458 -35.14 11.54 -12.82
C ALA A 458 -34.14 11.09 -13.91
N VAL A 459 -34.46 9.99 -14.59
CA VAL A 459 -33.68 9.41 -15.70
C VAL A 459 -34.44 9.49 -17.01
N SER A 460 -33.70 9.65 -18.12
CA SER A 460 -34.22 9.63 -19.48
C SER A 460 -33.48 8.56 -20.30
N ASP A 461 -34.18 7.87 -21.19
CA ASP A 461 -33.59 6.87 -22.09
C ASP A 461 -32.49 7.46 -22.99
N THR A 462 -32.54 8.77 -23.23
CA THR A 462 -31.57 9.52 -24.07
C THR A 462 -30.33 9.99 -23.31
N MET A 463 -30.16 9.66 -22.03
CA MET A 463 -28.98 10.09 -21.27
C MET A 463 -27.69 9.51 -21.87
N PRO A 464 -26.60 10.30 -21.94
CA PRO A 464 -25.32 9.81 -22.38
C PRO A 464 -24.79 8.75 -21.39
N ASP A 465 -24.12 7.73 -21.92
CA ASP A 465 -23.69 6.57 -21.12
C ASP A 465 -22.87 6.95 -19.88
N LYS A 466 -22.03 7.99 -19.99
CA LYS A 466 -21.27 8.52 -18.86
C LYS A 466 -22.15 8.92 -17.66
N GLU A 467 -23.30 9.56 -17.92
CA GLU A 467 -24.23 9.95 -16.86
C GLU A 467 -24.97 8.73 -16.31
N VAL A 468 -25.29 7.75 -17.16
CA VAL A 468 -25.91 6.49 -16.74
C VAL A 468 -24.98 5.71 -15.81
N TRP A 469 -23.69 5.59 -16.15
CA TRP A 469 -22.73 4.91 -15.30
C TRP A 469 -22.53 5.62 -13.97
N ALA A 470 -22.58 6.96 -13.93
CA ALA A 470 -22.47 7.71 -12.69
C ALA A 470 -23.60 7.41 -11.67
N LEU A 471 -24.74 6.87 -12.13
CA LEU A 471 -25.85 6.46 -11.26
C LEU A 471 -25.47 5.31 -10.32
N VAL A 472 -24.47 4.48 -10.66
CA VAL A 472 -24.02 3.39 -9.77
C VAL A 472 -23.50 3.91 -8.43
N PHE A 473 -23.03 5.16 -8.39
CA PHE A 473 -22.56 5.82 -7.18
C PHE A 473 -23.66 6.56 -6.41
N ALA A 474 -24.92 6.47 -6.82
CA ALA A 474 -26.02 7.14 -6.14
C ALA A 474 -26.34 6.44 -4.81
N PRO A 475 -26.75 7.20 -3.76
CA PRO A 475 -27.03 6.62 -2.45
C PRO A 475 -28.06 5.49 -2.50
N GLY A 476 -27.71 4.34 -1.91
CA GLY A 476 -28.58 3.16 -1.91
C GLY A 476 -28.80 2.53 -3.28
N PHE A 477 -28.06 2.93 -4.32
CA PHE A 477 -28.06 2.25 -5.61
C PHE A 477 -27.21 0.99 -5.51
N SER A 478 -27.87 -0.17 -5.47
CA SER A 478 -27.23 -1.48 -5.58
C SER A 478 -27.97 -2.26 -6.65
N THR A 479 -27.24 -2.92 -7.55
CA THR A 479 -27.80 -3.79 -8.58
C THR A 479 -28.20 -5.18 -8.04
N SER A 480 -27.76 -5.56 -6.83
CA SER A 480 -28.15 -6.84 -6.22
C SER A 480 -29.59 -6.85 -5.68
N GLU A 481 -30.33 -7.93 -5.93
CA GLU A 481 -31.67 -8.20 -5.37
C GLU A 481 -31.60 -8.90 -3.99
N HIS A 482 -30.47 -9.53 -3.67
CA HIS A 482 -30.23 -10.22 -2.41
C HIS A 482 -29.06 -9.60 -1.63
N VAL A 483 -29.29 -9.37 -0.33
CA VAL A 483 -28.22 -9.07 0.63
C VAL A 483 -27.50 -10.39 0.92
N THR A 484 -26.37 -10.64 0.25
CA THR A 484 -25.54 -11.81 0.55
C THR A 484 -24.84 -11.65 1.90
N GLU A 485 -24.72 -12.73 2.68
CA GLU A 485 -24.06 -12.73 4.01
C GLU A 485 -22.57 -12.30 3.93
N LEU A 486 -21.94 -12.38 2.75
CA LEU A 486 -20.61 -11.87 2.46
C LEU A 486 -20.52 -10.32 2.39
N SER A 487 -21.66 -9.61 2.30
CA SER A 487 -21.76 -8.14 2.26
C SER A 487 -22.01 -7.51 3.64
N GLY A 488 -21.48 -8.14 4.71
CA GLY A 488 -21.76 -7.87 6.13
C GLY A 488 -21.55 -6.46 6.70
N ARG A 489 -21.46 -5.40 5.90
CA ARG A 489 -21.51 -3.99 6.38
C ARG A 489 -22.35 -3.03 5.52
N GLY A 490 -23.16 -3.52 4.57
CA GLY A 490 -24.01 -2.62 3.77
C GLY A 490 -23.22 -1.60 2.95
N VAL A 491 -22.11 -2.04 2.37
CA VAL A 491 -21.18 -1.18 1.62
C VAL A 491 -21.59 -1.22 0.15
N GLY A 492 -22.13 -0.11 -0.36
CA GLY A 492 -22.39 0.06 -1.79
C GLY A 492 -21.29 0.90 -2.46
N MET A 493 -21.41 1.10 -3.77
CA MET A 493 -20.55 2.02 -4.53
C MET A 493 -20.67 3.48 -4.04
N ASP A 494 -21.74 3.81 -3.33
CA ASP A 494 -21.92 5.09 -2.63
C ASP A 494 -20.94 5.28 -1.45
N VAL A 495 -20.56 4.20 -0.75
CA VAL A 495 -19.55 4.23 0.31
C VAL A 495 -18.16 4.44 -0.29
N VAL A 496 -17.85 3.74 -1.38
CA VAL A 496 -16.60 3.93 -2.13
C VAL A 496 -16.46 5.38 -2.58
N ARG A 497 -17.52 5.96 -3.16
CA ARG A 497 -17.54 7.39 -3.54
C ARG A 497 -17.27 8.30 -2.34
N ARG A 498 -17.96 8.08 -1.22
CA ARG A 498 -17.77 8.88 0.01
C ARG A 498 -16.35 8.78 0.56
N ASN A 499 -15.75 7.59 0.56
CA ASN A 499 -14.38 7.38 1.02
C ASN A 499 -13.37 8.10 0.12
N VAL A 500 -13.54 8.03 -1.20
CA VAL A 500 -12.70 8.77 -2.15
C VAL A 500 -12.88 10.29 -2.00
N GLN A 501 -14.12 10.77 -1.82
CA GLN A 501 -14.39 12.19 -1.58
C GLN A 501 -13.80 12.69 -0.26
N ALA A 502 -13.77 11.87 0.78
CA ALA A 502 -13.12 12.18 2.06
C ALA A 502 -11.60 12.35 1.92
N LEU A 503 -11.01 11.79 0.86
CA LEU A 503 -9.61 12.00 0.46
C LEU A 503 -9.43 13.21 -0.47
N SER A 504 -10.47 14.05 -0.64
CA SER A 504 -10.51 15.11 -1.66
C SER A 504 -10.28 14.60 -3.09
N GLY A 505 -10.56 13.31 -3.32
CA GLY A 505 -10.42 12.66 -4.60
C GLY A 505 -11.69 12.70 -5.45
N GLN A 506 -11.52 12.32 -6.71
CA GLN A 506 -12.61 12.12 -7.67
C GLN A 506 -12.64 10.65 -8.10
N ILE A 507 -13.84 10.15 -8.40
CA ILE A 507 -14.05 8.80 -8.94
C ILE A 507 -14.93 8.89 -10.18
N ASP A 508 -14.50 8.24 -11.24
CA ASP A 508 -15.22 8.10 -12.50
C ASP A 508 -15.28 6.62 -12.90
N VAL A 509 -16.29 6.27 -13.69
CA VAL A 509 -16.45 4.94 -14.24
C VAL A 509 -16.73 5.02 -15.74
N GLU A 510 -16.06 4.17 -16.49
CA GLU A 510 -16.26 3.97 -17.92
C GLU A 510 -16.51 2.49 -18.16
N SER A 511 -17.49 2.14 -18.99
CA SER A 511 -17.75 0.74 -19.30
C SER A 511 -18.25 0.59 -20.73
N HIS A 512 -17.85 -0.53 -21.34
CA HIS A 512 -18.26 -0.90 -22.69
C HIS A 512 -18.79 -2.34 -22.64
N PRO A 513 -20.04 -2.59 -23.08
CA PRO A 513 -20.62 -3.92 -23.09
C PRO A 513 -19.73 -4.94 -23.81
N GLY A 514 -19.47 -6.07 -23.15
CA GLY A 514 -18.62 -7.14 -23.65
C GLY A 514 -17.10 -6.83 -23.66
N LYS A 515 -16.67 -5.65 -23.23
CA LYS A 515 -15.24 -5.28 -23.10
C LYS A 515 -14.82 -4.96 -21.66
N GLY A 516 -15.76 -4.94 -20.73
CA GLY A 516 -15.53 -4.73 -19.30
C GLY A 516 -15.76 -3.31 -18.82
N ALA A 517 -15.26 -3.02 -17.62
CA ALA A 517 -15.39 -1.72 -16.97
C ALA A 517 -14.05 -1.22 -16.43
N THR A 518 -13.87 0.08 -16.44
CA THR A 518 -12.71 0.79 -15.87
C THR A 518 -13.21 1.83 -14.88
N VAL A 519 -12.81 1.68 -13.63
CA VAL A 519 -13.03 2.67 -12.58
C VAL A 519 -11.73 3.44 -12.36
N THR A 520 -11.80 4.76 -12.45
CA THR A 520 -10.65 5.67 -12.29
C THR A 520 -10.84 6.51 -11.04
N ILE A 521 -9.89 6.43 -10.11
CA ILE A 521 -9.78 7.27 -8.93
C ILE A 521 -8.66 8.28 -9.16
N ARG A 522 -8.94 9.56 -8.95
CA ARG A 522 -7.94 10.64 -8.98
C ARG A 522 -7.79 11.24 -7.59
N LEU A 523 -6.60 11.17 -7.03
CA LEU A 523 -6.26 11.69 -5.71
C LEU A 523 -5.28 12.86 -5.86
N PRO A 524 -5.41 13.95 -5.10
CA PRO A 524 -4.40 15.01 -5.10
C PRO A 524 -3.08 14.52 -4.49
N LEU A 525 -1.94 15.01 -5.00
CA LEU A 525 -0.60 14.67 -4.47
C LEU A 525 -0.30 15.28 -3.07
N THR A 526 -1.10 16.23 -2.59
CA THR A 526 -0.73 17.11 -1.48
C THR A 526 -1.49 16.84 -0.18
N LEU A 527 -1.00 17.44 0.92
CA LEU A 527 -1.83 17.87 2.05
C LEU A 527 -3.16 18.44 1.55
N ALA A 528 -4.20 18.37 2.38
CA ALA A 528 -5.55 18.88 2.11
C ALA A 528 -5.56 20.39 1.83
N ILE A 529 -5.04 20.79 0.67
CA ILE A 529 -5.09 22.13 0.09
C ILE A 529 -6.33 22.13 -0.78
N LEU A 530 -7.15 23.15 -0.59
CA LEU A 530 -8.40 23.33 -1.30
C LEU A 530 -8.36 24.65 -2.04
N ASP A 531 -8.72 24.63 -3.32
CA ASP A 531 -9.05 25.84 -4.05
C ASP A 531 -10.43 26.34 -3.58
N GLY A 532 -10.44 27.48 -2.90
CA GLY A 532 -11.63 28.03 -2.26
C GLY A 532 -12.02 29.39 -2.81
N MET A 533 -13.32 29.62 -2.97
CA MET A 533 -13.90 30.94 -3.15
C MET A 533 -14.19 31.54 -1.77
N LEU A 534 -13.56 32.68 -1.47
CA LEU A 534 -13.80 33.46 -0.26
C LEU A 534 -15.08 34.27 -0.44
N VAL A 535 -16.05 34.04 0.43
CA VAL A 535 -17.35 34.71 0.43
C VAL A 535 -17.54 35.45 1.76
N ARG A 536 -18.00 36.70 1.70
CA ARG A 536 -18.28 37.52 2.88
C ARG A 536 -19.74 37.41 3.27
N VAL A 537 -20.00 37.29 4.57
CA VAL A 537 -21.34 37.32 5.16
C VAL A 537 -21.28 38.17 6.43
N GLY A 538 -21.83 39.38 6.40
CA GLY A 538 -21.63 40.39 7.43
C GLY A 538 -20.15 40.73 7.59
N ALA A 539 -19.63 40.59 8.81
CA ALA A 539 -18.21 40.76 9.12
C ALA A 539 -17.36 39.49 8.89
N GLU A 540 -17.99 38.35 8.67
CA GLU A 540 -17.35 37.03 8.62
C GLU A 540 -16.99 36.64 7.18
N ILE A 541 -15.93 35.83 7.04
CA ILE A 541 -15.48 35.26 5.77
C ILE A 541 -15.61 33.74 5.85
N PHE A 542 -16.27 33.16 4.85
CA PHE A 542 -16.39 31.72 4.64
C PHE A 542 -15.70 31.32 3.36
N ILE A 543 -15.40 30.02 3.24
CA ILE A 543 -14.79 29.46 2.04
C ILE A 543 -15.71 28.41 1.46
N VAL A 544 -16.07 28.59 0.19
CA VAL A 544 -16.81 27.60 -0.60
C VAL A 544 -15.82 26.89 -1.52
N PRO A 545 -15.71 25.55 -1.49
CA PRO A 545 -14.86 24.81 -2.42
C PRO A 545 -15.17 25.18 -3.89
N LEU A 546 -14.17 25.45 -4.71
CA LEU A 546 -14.41 25.87 -6.11
C LEU A 546 -15.01 24.77 -6.97
N ASN A 547 -14.66 23.51 -6.69
CA ASN A 547 -15.15 22.34 -7.43
C ASN A 547 -16.66 22.08 -7.28
N VAL A 548 -17.33 22.67 -6.28
CA VAL A 548 -18.78 22.55 -6.09
C VAL A 548 -19.55 23.78 -6.57
N ILE A 549 -18.86 24.85 -6.97
CA ILE A 549 -19.50 26.08 -7.46
C ILE A 549 -19.83 25.92 -8.95
N VAL A 550 -21.11 26.05 -9.29
CA VAL A 550 -21.58 26.00 -10.68
C VAL A 550 -21.50 27.40 -11.29
N GLU A 551 -22.09 28.38 -10.63
CA GLU A 551 -22.07 29.79 -11.06
C GLU A 551 -22.38 30.72 -9.89
N SER A 552 -22.12 32.02 -10.05
CA SER A 552 -22.55 33.06 -9.12
C SER A 552 -23.34 34.13 -9.87
N MET A 553 -24.41 34.64 -9.24
CA MET A 553 -25.30 35.62 -9.86
C MET A 553 -25.98 36.52 -8.83
N GLN A 554 -26.37 37.71 -9.26
CA GLN A 554 -27.30 38.55 -8.51
C GLN A 554 -28.73 38.30 -9.03
N PRO A 555 -29.69 37.91 -8.18
CA PRO A 555 -31.03 37.54 -8.63
C PRO A 555 -31.90 38.77 -8.91
N HIS A 556 -32.73 38.68 -9.95
CA HIS A 556 -33.83 39.64 -10.16
C HIS A 556 -35.02 39.26 -9.26
N PRO A 557 -35.83 40.24 -8.78
CA PRO A 557 -37.04 39.96 -8.01
C PRO A 557 -37.96 38.89 -8.61
N ASP A 558 -38.12 38.86 -9.93
CA ASP A 558 -38.98 37.89 -10.65
C ASP A 558 -38.44 36.46 -10.67
N GLN A 559 -37.17 36.27 -10.30
CA GLN A 559 -36.55 34.94 -10.17
C GLN A 559 -36.70 34.37 -8.77
N LEU A 560 -37.15 35.18 -7.81
CA LEU A 560 -37.36 34.76 -6.43
C LEU A 560 -38.82 34.36 -6.25
N SER A 561 -39.03 33.21 -5.62
CA SER A 561 -40.35 32.75 -5.24
C SER A 561 -40.29 32.21 -3.81
N THR A 562 -41.38 32.35 -3.06
CA THR A 562 -41.48 31.77 -1.72
C THR A 562 -42.53 30.68 -1.76
N VAL A 563 -42.13 29.46 -1.41
CA VAL A 563 -43.02 28.29 -1.37
C VAL A 563 -43.34 28.00 0.10
N MET A 564 -44.60 27.69 0.40
CA MET A 564 -44.99 27.28 1.75
C MET A 564 -44.25 25.97 2.12
N HIS A 565 -43.62 25.93 3.30
CA HIS A 565 -42.82 24.80 3.86
C HIS A 565 -41.41 24.60 3.26
N GLU A 566 -41.11 25.06 2.05
CA GLU A 566 -39.76 24.91 1.44
C GLU A 566 -38.88 26.17 1.50
N GLY A 567 -39.42 27.28 2.03
CA GLY A 567 -38.69 28.54 2.17
C GLY A 567 -38.60 29.34 0.87
N ARG A 568 -37.54 30.15 0.72
CA ARG A 568 -37.30 30.92 -0.51
C ARG A 568 -36.60 30.03 -1.53
N ILE A 569 -37.07 30.08 -2.77
CA ILE A 569 -36.47 29.41 -3.92
C ILE A 569 -36.06 30.46 -4.96
N VAL A 570 -35.02 30.15 -5.74
CA VAL A 570 -34.58 30.95 -6.87
C VAL A 570 -34.65 30.14 -8.14
N ARG A 571 -35.09 30.76 -9.23
CA ARG A 571 -35.13 30.15 -10.56
C ARG A 571 -33.85 30.49 -11.34
N VAL A 572 -33.01 29.48 -11.56
CA VAL A 572 -31.73 29.59 -12.29
C VAL A 572 -31.82 28.75 -13.57
N ARG A 573 -31.73 29.40 -14.74
CA ARG A 573 -31.81 28.76 -16.07
C ARG A 573 -33.01 27.81 -16.28
N GLY A 574 -34.13 28.06 -15.59
CA GLY A 574 -35.35 27.26 -15.69
C GLY A 574 -35.50 26.18 -14.61
N GLU A 575 -34.47 25.94 -13.80
CA GLU A 575 -34.51 25.04 -12.64
C GLU A 575 -34.76 25.83 -11.35
N HIS A 576 -35.39 25.22 -10.36
CA HIS A 576 -35.62 25.82 -9.04
C HIS A 576 -34.56 25.31 -8.06
N ALA A 577 -33.87 26.23 -7.40
CA ALA A 577 -32.91 25.92 -6.35
C ALA A 577 -33.37 26.53 -5.02
N PRO A 578 -33.36 25.78 -3.90
CA PRO A 578 -33.62 26.35 -2.57
C PRO A 578 -32.53 27.36 -2.22
N LEU A 579 -32.95 28.47 -1.62
CA LEU A 579 -32.09 29.56 -1.21
C LEU A 579 -31.79 29.45 0.29
N ILE A 580 -30.52 29.25 0.62
CA ILE A 580 -30.00 29.28 1.99
C ILE A 580 -29.34 30.62 2.24
N ALA A 581 -29.86 31.36 3.21
CA ALA A 581 -29.20 32.53 3.73
C ALA A 581 -28.12 32.13 4.74
N LEU A 582 -26.84 32.27 4.36
CA LEU A 582 -25.73 31.84 5.22
C LEU A 582 -25.74 32.55 6.58
N HIS A 583 -26.13 33.82 6.62
CA HIS A 583 -26.22 34.57 7.87
C HIS A 583 -27.25 33.97 8.84
N ARG A 584 -28.37 33.42 8.34
CA ARG A 584 -29.36 32.75 9.19
C ARG A 584 -28.86 31.39 9.68
N LEU A 585 -28.18 30.66 8.80
CA LEU A 585 -27.63 29.35 9.12
C LEU A 585 -26.58 29.42 10.24
N PHE A 586 -25.68 30.40 10.17
CA PHE A 586 -24.58 30.58 11.13
C PHE A 586 -24.88 31.62 12.22
N GLY A 587 -26.08 32.22 12.25
CA GLY A 587 -26.48 33.18 13.27
C GLY A 587 -25.69 34.49 13.26
N ILE A 588 -25.31 34.97 12.06
CA ILE A 588 -24.47 36.15 11.88
C ILE A 588 -25.34 37.42 11.86
N PRO A 589 -25.11 38.38 12.77
CA PRO A 589 -25.80 39.66 12.75
C PRO A 589 -25.31 40.57 11.61
N ASP A 590 -26.13 41.55 11.22
CA ASP A 590 -25.77 42.63 10.29
C ASP A 590 -25.38 42.22 8.85
N ALA A 591 -25.69 41.00 8.43
CA ALA A 591 -25.54 40.55 7.04
C ALA A 591 -26.77 40.89 6.18
N LEU A 592 -26.63 40.84 4.84
CA LEU A 592 -27.74 41.10 3.93
C LEU A 592 -28.78 39.97 3.97
N ASP A 593 -30.04 40.34 4.22
CA ASP A 593 -31.19 39.41 4.18
C ASP A 593 -32.04 39.53 2.90
N ASP A 594 -31.81 40.58 2.12
CA ASP A 594 -32.43 40.79 0.82
C ASP A 594 -31.59 40.12 -0.28
N PRO A 595 -32.08 39.03 -0.91
CA PRO A 595 -31.32 38.32 -1.94
C PRO A 595 -31.03 39.17 -3.17
N THR A 596 -31.87 40.16 -3.48
CA THR A 596 -31.71 41.01 -4.67
C THR A 596 -30.54 41.98 -4.54
N ARG A 597 -30.07 42.21 -3.32
CA ARG A 597 -28.95 43.11 -3.01
C ARG A 597 -27.64 42.36 -2.73
N GLY A 598 -27.71 41.06 -2.44
CA GLY A 598 -26.56 40.20 -2.26
C GLY A 598 -26.20 39.42 -3.52
N ILE A 599 -25.27 38.48 -3.38
CA ILE A 599 -24.84 37.56 -4.43
C ILE A 599 -25.33 36.16 -4.05
N LEU A 600 -25.89 35.44 -5.02
CA LEU A 600 -26.18 34.02 -4.90
C LEU A 600 -25.03 33.20 -5.49
N VAL A 601 -24.45 32.34 -4.68
CA VAL A 601 -23.47 31.33 -5.11
C VAL A 601 -24.22 30.01 -5.28
N ILE A 602 -24.31 29.53 -6.52
CA ILE A 602 -24.99 28.28 -6.84
C ILE A 602 -23.99 27.14 -6.65
N VAL A 603 -24.26 26.28 -5.68
CA VAL A 603 -23.44 25.11 -5.39
C VAL A 603 -24.20 23.84 -5.76
N GLU A 604 -23.49 22.83 -6.25
CA GLU A 604 -24.05 21.53 -6.58
C GLU A 604 -23.34 20.42 -5.81
N ALA A 605 -24.13 19.59 -5.13
CA ALA A 605 -23.64 18.37 -4.52
C ALA A 605 -24.68 17.25 -4.67
N ALA A 606 -24.20 16.04 -4.97
CA ALA A 606 -25.05 14.86 -5.18
C ALA A 606 -26.20 15.08 -6.21
N GLY A 607 -25.93 15.85 -7.27
CA GLY A 607 -26.88 16.15 -8.35
C GLY A 607 -28.01 17.12 -7.96
N GLN A 608 -27.89 17.80 -6.82
CA GLN A 608 -28.84 18.84 -6.40
C GLN A 608 -28.15 20.18 -6.24
N LYS A 609 -28.83 21.24 -6.68
CA LYS A 609 -28.36 22.62 -6.62
C LYS A 609 -28.98 23.35 -5.43
N VAL A 610 -28.17 24.16 -4.78
CA VAL A 610 -28.58 25.06 -3.69
C VAL A 610 -27.99 26.44 -3.98
N ALA A 611 -28.76 27.50 -3.71
CA ALA A 611 -28.29 28.86 -3.81
C ALA A 611 -27.90 29.40 -2.43
N LEU A 612 -26.64 29.76 -2.24
CA LEU A 612 -26.14 30.37 -1.01
C LEU A 612 -26.18 31.89 -1.15
N LEU A 613 -26.94 32.57 -0.30
CA LEU A 613 -26.93 34.04 -0.23
C LEU A 613 -25.74 34.51 0.59
N VAL A 614 -24.90 35.32 -0.06
CA VAL A 614 -23.70 35.95 0.50
C VAL A 614 -23.72 37.45 0.20
N ASP A 615 -22.96 38.22 0.97
CA ASP A 615 -22.93 39.68 0.81
C ASP A 615 -21.98 40.08 -0.33
N GLU A 616 -20.82 39.42 -0.40
CA GLU A 616 -19.76 39.75 -1.36
C GLU A 616 -18.92 38.51 -1.72
N LEU A 617 -18.40 38.47 -2.95
CA LEU A 617 -17.34 37.56 -3.37
C LEU A 617 -15.99 38.28 -3.22
N VAL A 618 -15.16 37.82 -2.28
CA VAL A 618 -13.87 38.47 -1.97
C VAL A 618 -12.81 38.08 -3.00
N GLY A 619 -12.77 36.80 -3.39
CA GLY A 619 -11.80 36.29 -4.37
C GLY A 619 -11.54 34.79 -4.24
N GLN A 620 -10.63 34.28 -5.06
CA GLN A 620 -10.21 32.88 -5.03
C GLN A 620 -8.84 32.75 -4.36
N GLN A 621 -8.68 31.75 -3.51
CA GLN A 621 -7.41 31.47 -2.84
C GLN A 621 -7.24 29.97 -2.58
N GLN A 622 -6.01 29.48 -2.69
CA GLN A 622 -5.65 28.15 -2.19
C GLN A 622 -5.51 28.21 -0.68
N VAL A 623 -6.22 27.33 0.03
CA VAL A 623 -6.24 27.31 1.49
C VAL A 623 -5.89 25.94 2.02
N VAL A 624 -5.13 25.90 3.12
CA VAL A 624 -4.81 24.65 3.82
C VAL A 624 -5.94 24.31 4.76
N ILE A 625 -6.55 23.13 4.58
CA ILE A 625 -7.60 22.62 5.46
C ILE A 625 -6.96 22.18 6.77
N LYS A 626 -7.41 22.76 7.88
CA LYS A 626 -7.16 22.28 9.24
C LYS A 626 -8.42 21.60 9.77
N SER A 627 -8.26 20.40 10.32
CA SER A 627 -9.36 19.70 10.99
C SER A 627 -9.78 20.46 12.24
N LEU A 628 -11.09 20.62 12.43
CA LEU A 628 -11.69 21.21 13.62
C LEU A 628 -11.86 20.18 14.76
N GLU A 629 -11.75 18.89 14.47
CA GLU A 629 -12.24 17.79 15.32
C GLU A 629 -11.41 17.58 16.59
N THR A 630 -10.14 17.97 16.60
CA THR A 630 -9.26 17.79 17.77
C THR A 630 -9.68 18.69 18.94
N ASN A 631 -10.26 19.87 18.65
CA ASN A 631 -10.49 20.92 19.65
C ASN A 631 -11.95 21.39 19.73
N TYR A 632 -12.76 21.12 18.71
CA TYR A 632 -14.12 21.64 18.60
C TYR A 632 -15.14 20.52 18.30
N ARG A 633 -16.38 20.74 18.73
CA ARG A 633 -17.50 19.87 18.33
C ARG A 633 -17.76 20.03 16.84
N ARG A 634 -18.19 18.94 16.19
CA ARG A 634 -18.57 18.94 14.78
C ARG A 634 -19.62 20.01 14.52
N VAL A 635 -19.26 21.01 13.72
CA VAL A 635 -20.17 22.09 13.31
C VAL A 635 -20.92 21.62 12.05
N PRO A 636 -22.26 21.64 12.03
CA PRO A 636 -23.02 21.27 10.84
C PRO A 636 -22.66 22.18 9.65
N CYS A 637 -22.68 21.63 8.44
CA CYS A 637 -22.41 22.35 7.18
C CYS A 637 -20.98 22.89 7.05
N VAL A 638 -20.03 22.42 7.87
CA VAL A 638 -18.61 22.80 7.83
C VAL A 638 -17.75 21.55 7.68
N SER A 639 -16.81 21.56 6.72
CA SER A 639 -15.87 20.46 6.46
C SER A 639 -14.51 20.66 7.15
N GLY A 640 -14.17 21.90 7.51
CA GLY A 640 -12.94 22.25 8.20
C GLY A 640 -12.78 23.75 8.40
N ALA A 641 -11.59 24.19 8.77
CA ALA A 641 -11.25 25.60 8.86
C ALA A 641 -9.89 25.88 8.25
N THR A 642 -9.63 27.15 7.95
CA THR A 642 -8.31 27.63 7.54
C THR A 642 -7.99 28.94 8.24
N ILE A 643 -6.73 29.37 8.13
CA ILE A 643 -6.26 30.67 8.62
C ILE A 643 -5.94 31.53 7.39
N LEU A 644 -6.63 32.66 7.26
CA LEU A 644 -6.44 33.62 6.18
C LEU A 644 -5.14 34.42 6.37
N GLY A 645 -4.71 35.11 5.31
CA GLY A 645 -3.49 35.94 5.33
C GLY A 645 -3.55 37.13 6.30
N ASP A 646 -4.70 37.45 6.87
CA ASP A 646 -4.81 38.43 7.95
C ASP A 646 -4.86 37.79 9.35
N GLY A 647 -4.65 36.48 9.44
CA GLY A 647 -4.67 35.71 10.69
C GLY A 647 -6.07 35.34 11.17
N ARG A 648 -7.15 35.75 10.48
CA ARG A 648 -8.51 35.33 10.83
C ARG A 648 -8.76 33.88 10.47
N VAL A 649 -9.52 33.20 11.32
CA VAL A 649 -9.99 31.83 11.05
C VAL A 649 -11.22 31.92 10.17
N SER A 650 -11.23 31.16 9.07
CA SER A 650 -12.36 31.06 8.15
C SER A 650 -12.84 29.62 8.06
N LEU A 651 -14.16 29.43 8.04
CA LEU A 651 -14.78 28.10 7.97
C LEU A 651 -14.98 27.67 6.52
N ILE A 652 -14.67 26.42 6.24
CA ILE A 652 -14.84 25.80 4.93
C ILE A 652 -16.19 25.10 4.90
N LEU A 653 -17.04 25.50 3.96
CA LEU A 653 -18.42 25.02 3.85
C LEU A 653 -18.48 23.63 3.21
N ASP A 654 -19.32 22.77 3.77
CA ASP A 654 -19.62 21.43 3.24
C ASP A 654 -20.91 21.49 2.41
N ALA A 655 -20.76 21.52 1.08
CA ALA A 655 -21.88 21.57 0.15
C ALA A 655 -22.82 20.36 0.27
N GLY A 656 -22.30 19.17 0.59
CA GLY A 656 -23.12 17.98 0.77
C GLY A 656 -24.05 18.10 1.97
N GLN A 657 -23.53 18.56 3.09
CA GLN A 657 -24.34 18.83 4.29
C GLN A 657 -25.31 20.01 4.08
N LEU A 658 -24.92 21.06 3.34
CA LEU A 658 -25.81 22.17 3.00
C LEU A 658 -27.03 21.68 2.21
N VAL A 659 -26.81 20.85 1.18
CA VAL A 659 -27.90 20.20 0.41
C VAL A 659 -28.77 19.35 1.33
N GLN A 660 -28.18 18.52 2.19
CA GLN A 660 -28.93 17.65 3.09
C GLN A 660 -29.78 18.42 4.12
N SER A 661 -29.28 19.56 4.60
CA SER A 661 -30.00 20.41 5.56
C SER A 661 -31.33 20.94 5.01
N THR A 662 -31.37 21.27 3.72
CA THR A 662 -32.61 21.73 3.05
C THR A 662 -33.65 20.62 2.91
N ARG A 663 -33.24 19.36 2.71
CA ARG A 663 -34.17 18.22 2.67
C ARG A 663 -34.86 18.01 4.02
N LEU A 664 -34.13 18.12 5.12
CA LEU A 664 -34.69 17.93 6.47
C LEU A 664 -35.65 19.07 6.83
N ALA A 665 -35.36 20.30 6.41
CA ALA A 665 -36.25 21.45 6.63
C ALA A 665 -37.53 21.40 5.77
N ALA A 666 -37.48 20.81 4.57
CA ALA A 666 -38.67 20.62 3.73
C ALA A 666 -39.55 19.42 4.15
N ALA A 667 -38.98 18.45 4.90
CA ALA A 667 -39.67 17.25 5.35
C ALA A 667 -40.29 17.35 6.76
N ALA A 668 -39.97 18.40 7.52
CA ALA A 668 -40.50 18.71 8.86
C ALA A 668 -41.57 19.79 8.77
#